data_AF-A0A7S3L3V2-F1
#
_entry.id   AF-A0A7S3L3V2-F1
#
_cell.length_a   1.000
_cell.length_b   1.000
_cell.length_c   1.000
_cell.angle_alpha   90.00
_cell.angle_beta   90.00
_cell.angle_gamma   90.00
#
_symmetry.space_group_name_H-M   'P 1'
#
loop_
_entity.id
_entity.type
_entity.pdbx_description
1 polymer ?
#
loop_
_entity_poly.entity_id
_entity_poly.type
_entity_poly.pdbx_seq_one_letter_code
_entity_poly.pdbx_strand_id
1 'polypeptide(L)'
;MVAGKSSDLARICGIDENGQQAPLDREKAQLVIAVKLAASGYDVPSTPATEKAGVLDLASDLFRVYREQSRLLQNTPCPIDQRIQAFLNDALSTSEDAIPQLPTTHLAADRYGIAKELSFPQGKDEFHNSEISSYRISNGVLHNPLNDKRTTAGVFHVADYGLPIPADKIPVPLVTFGRLLTKAFQPPAELNTIPYTSEWEKPVSTMVSLQLRPLVCPEVPGVTPEKRSEVRFYVPGGCTANLDFVENIFGNGGDSRLPENDAGLDTEHWTGTTGCVVLAPHLRTMLKKEMGLPHISNATDKQKATGMCWEDEKELYNGGKPFKITCRDERGIMVTILADNYFGYCKKEIKTQIGLSANIFGLAEEEHAGGALAFKAVNLGEHFKANPRYMQTVVPKKAEKNTYTFEEAMKLLGNTVTIHPEGYATDNRFEDIHFLPEDMELNVQTQSAKFTNKKTGEQQSIRLLPNHMYVHPSGYKVLVNKHPTIPKWKLTGILSEPTFCHKPSTVSGGGKSEISKSLNDAVIHGPIFIGNYEEDMAVVEQIVNRDYSNCLLPEYKEHHSDPSRPILSMDRTLGSVIKLLTPDDIYTEEHNKFLESIPNHIFAILFAIKSNYKADMGTNWRKHFTVDITNGSPGHELKFQNRQLVGSYLRVGFSQDGTWRNYKMRQDFIPASKVQMEDDITASVVVPREQLKGLPSEYSRYPSVKVSQNCEWRLFQRPDDAIHPGYDTLTESDMSSPGLFCSNFEPLTKDLMKLFTEEMYFYDLMTEPMKEHMTKAKDYDGFNICSAKPRMVDGAPTKNPRYLQVRPDVSFPKDKYLAELGARLYRRQSVDDKVIFPVAGVLSGRRNNPPDELNGKKIRPLCVYNPLHYQELPELLMDYVCCVTGKSPSTTGAGSEGALSKGPFNAIGATADLNNMLISMMLTGYGGFSSAAGYIGPKYRMDHDFSLIVPEMWCRMTPEERDPDYLIKNGFMEKVEDFEYEGRNIPASRLGYRMTKRFSHYFFCRIFDNPTGVFTDEMLKPETQDMSVYVDGIENIAQAMEVSAKKYFEDGIIEDACPPLRAVLSCMAYGHYKGKSIQDPEIRAMFTRDALLKSNWYRQRLLKKQAKEIALVEHKQIPSLEAFLARPGYEAEAERLDIKGRLESARKRLAYIKTNDYVESLVGTLGSDPIHDGYNLNTVGDDKIPTDIVV
;
A
#
# COMPACT_ATOMS: atom_id res chain seq x y z
N MET A 1 -8.52 23.33 1.34
CA MET A 1 -7.29 23.82 0.68
C MET A 1 -6.41 22.62 0.35
N VAL A 2 -6.62 21.98 -0.82
CA VAL A 2 -5.57 21.38 -1.67
C VAL A 2 -6.13 21.39 -3.10
N ALA A 3 -6.32 22.59 -3.62
CA ALA A 3 -6.52 22.87 -5.04
C ALA A 3 -5.99 24.29 -5.24
N GLY A 4 -4.66 24.45 -5.19
CA GLY A 4 -4.04 25.77 -5.23
C GLY A 4 -2.53 25.72 -5.46
N LYS A 5 -2.14 25.82 -6.73
CA LYS A 5 -0.82 26.25 -7.27
C LYS A 5 0.37 25.31 -6.98
N SER A 6 1.12 24.99 -8.03
CA SER A 6 2.31 24.13 -8.02
C SER A 6 3.42 24.56 -7.06
N SER A 7 3.39 25.81 -6.58
CA SER A 7 4.29 26.34 -5.54
C SER A 7 4.11 25.70 -4.16
N ASP A 8 3.02 24.96 -3.91
CA ASP A 8 2.70 24.46 -2.57
C ASP A 8 3.31 23.07 -2.27
N LEU A 9 3.43 22.17 -3.26
CA LEU A 9 3.97 20.82 -3.05
C LEU A 9 5.45 20.84 -2.62
N ALA A 10 6.27 21.70 -3.22
CA ALA A 10 7.66 21.85 -2.83
C ALA A 10 7.79 22.40 -1.40
N ARG A 11 6.85 23.26 -0.97
CA ARG A 11 6.81 23.81 0.39
C ARG A 11 6.30 22.80 1.42
N ILE A 12 5.39 21.91 1.04
CA ILE A 12 4.77 20.91 1.91
C ILE A 12 5.67 19.68 2.04
N CYS A 13 6.14 19.11 0.93
CA CYS A 13 6.80 17.80 0.92
C CYS A 13 8.11 17.76 0.13
N GLY A 14 8.58 18.90 -0.38
CA GLY A 14 9.84 18.95 -1.14
C GLY A 14 9.82 18.18 -2.45
N ILE A 15 8.66 18.16 -3.10
CA ILE A 15 8.46 17.52 -4.41
C ILE A 15 7.87 18.57 -5.36
N ASP A 16 8.37 18.66 -6.58
CA ASP A 16 7.83 19.54 -7.61
C ASP A 16 6.60 18.94 -8.34
N GLU A 17 6.04 19.70 -9.29
CA GLU A 17 4.88 19.27 -10.08
C GLU A 17 5.17 18.09 -11.04
N ASN A 18 6.45 17.81 -11.29
CA ASN A 18 6.93 16.69 -12.08
C ASN A 18 7.33 15.48 -11.21
N GLY A 19 7.04 15.55 -9.91
CA GLY A 19 7.33 14.48 -8.97
C GLY A 19 8.81 14.31 -8.64
N GLN A 20 9.64 15.29 -9.00
CA GLN A 20 11.07 15.29 -8.69
C GLN A 20 11.32 15.90 -7.32
N GLN A 21 12.42 15.49 -6.68
CA GLN A 21 12.81 16.06 -5.40
C GLN A 21 13.24 17.52 -5.58
N ALA A 22 12.60 18.43 -4.84
CA ALA A 22 12.86 19.86 -4.83
C ALA A 22 13.23 20.33 -3.42
N PRO A 23 14.42 19.97 -2.91
CA PRO A 23 14.85 20.36 -1.58
C PRO A 23 14.97 21.88 -1.45
N LEU A 24 14.69 22.40 -0.25
CA LEU A 24 14.96 23.81 0.05
C LEU A 24 16.46 24.08 -0.05
N ASP A 25 16.82 25.14 -0.78
CA ASP A 25 18.20 25.61 -0.88
C ASP A 25 18.81 25.83 0.52
N ARG A 26 20.03 25.35 0.71
CA ARG A 26 20.68 25.32 2.03
C ARG A 26 20.93 26.72 2.58
N GLU A 27 21.44 27.64 1.77
CA GLU A 27 21.68 29.02 2.22
C GLU A 27 20.36 29.68 2.65
N LYS A 28 19.28 29.45 1.89
CA LYS A 28 17.93 29.91 2.27
C LYS A 28 17.42 29.26 3.56
N ALA A 29 17.61 27.95 3.75
CA ALA A 29 17.21 27.26 4.97
C ALA A 29 17.94 27.82 6.20
N GLN A 30 19.26 28.01 6.09
CA GLN A 30 20.10 28.59 7.14
C GLN A 30 19.68 30.03 7.49
N LEU A 31 19.37 30.85 6.48
CA LEU A 31 18.89 32.21 6.71
C LEU A 31 17.53 32.22 7.44
N VAL A 32 16.60 31.34 7.06
CA VAL A 32 15.30 31.20 7.74
C VAL A 32 15.49 30.75 9.19
N ILE A 33 16.37 29.79 9.44
CA ILE A 33 16.70 29.33 10.80
C ILE A 33 17.28 30.48 11.63
N ALA A 34 18.26 31.21 11.09
CA ALA A 34 18.89 32.34 11.75
C ALA A 34 17.87 33.42 12.12
N VAL A 35 16.99 33.81 11.19
CA VAL A 35 15.91 34.78 11.44
C VAL A 35 14.96 34.28 12.53
N LYS A 36 14.57 33.01 12.51
CA LYS A 36 13.69 32.43 13.53
C LYS A 36 14.33 32.39 14.91
N LEU A 37 15.60 32.04 15.01
CA LEU A 37 16.34 32.04 16.28
C LEU A 37 16.47 33.46 16.84
N ALA A 38 16.81 34.44 15.99
CA ALA A 38 16.88 35.85 16.37
C ALA A 38 15.51 36.39 16.83
N ALA A 39 14.44 36.10 16.09
CA ALA A 39 13.07 36.49 16.44
C ALA A 39 12.58 35.80 17.74
N SER A 40 13.08 34.60 18.03
CA SER A 40 12.83 33.89 19.30
C SER A 40 13.67 34.43 20.46
N GLY A 41 14.53 35.42 20.20
CA GLY A 41 15.32 36.11 21.21
C GLY A 41 16.67 35.46 21.55
N TYR A 42 17.15 34.54 20.72
CA TYR A 42 18.48 33.96 20.84
C TYR A 42 19.52 34.84 20.15
N ASP A 43 20.74 34.85 20.68
CA ASP A 43 21.88 35.49 20.05
C ASP A 43 22.34 34.62 18.88
N VAL A 44 22.37 35.18 17.67
CA VAL A 44 22.75 34.47 16.45
C VAL A 44 24.12 34.96 15.99
N PRO A 45 25.15 34.10 15.91
CA PRO A 45 26.46 34.49 15.40
C PRO A 45 26.42 34.98 13.95
N SER A 46 27.29 35.94 13.62
CA SER A 46 27.53 36.35 12.24
C SER A 46 28.18 35.22 11.45
N THR A 47 27.59 34.89 10.30
CA THR A 47 28.00 33.80 9.41
C THR A 47 28.03 34.31 7.97
N PRO A 48 28.75 33.66 7.03
CA PRO A 48 28.80 34.12 5.64
C PRO A 48 27.42 34.28 5.00
N ALA A 49 26.45 33.40 5.31
CA ALA A 49 25.08 33.49 4.81
C ALA A 49 24.32 34.69 5.41
N THR A 50 24.48 34.96 6.70
CA THR A 50 23.82 36.09 7.37
C THR A 50 24.49 37.44 7.08
N GLU A 51 25.82 37.45 6.91
CA GLU A 51 26.63 38.61 6.52
C GLU A 51 26.37 39.01 5.07
N LYS A 52 26.36 38.06 4.14
CA LYS A 52 26.06 38.30 2.71
C LYS A 52 24.65 38.83 2.51
N ALA A 53 23.69 38.39 3.34
CA ALA A 53 22.32 38.88 3.30
C ALA A 53 22.17 40.26 3.95
N GLY A 54 22.98 40.60 4.96
CA GLY A 54 22.87 41.84 5.75
C GLY A 54 21.55 41.99 6.53
N VAL A 55 20.64 41.00 6.43
CA VAL A 55 19.26 41.07 6.93
C VAL A 55 19.20 41.12 8.46
N LEU A 56 20.08 40.39 9.16
CA LEU A 56 20.06 40.37 10.63
C LEU A 56 20.44 41.72 11.23
N ASP A 57 21.45 42.38 10.67
CA ASP A 57 21.88 43.71 11.13
C ASP A 57 20.85 44.78 10.76
N LEU A 58 20.34 44.76 9.51
CA LEU A 58 19.33 45.70 9.02
C LEU A 58 17.99 45.58 9.75
N ALA A 59 17.59 44.36 10.15
CA ALA A 59 16.32 44.09 10.83
C ALA A 59 16.48 43.87 12.35
N SER A 60 17.65 44.14 12.92
CA SER A 60 17.94 43.91 14.35
C SER A 60 16.97 44.62 15.28
N ASP A 61 16.68 45.90 15.02
CA ASP A 61 15.69 46.66 15.78
C ASP A 61 14.27 46.10 15.62
N LEU A 62 13.91 45.60 14.43
CA LEU A 62 12.61 44.96 14.18
C LEU A 62 12.47 43.67 15.00
N PHE A 63 13.52 42.83 15.06
CA PHE A 63 13.50 41.62 15.89
C PHE A 63 13.42 41.94 17.39
N ARG A 64 14.10 42.99 17.85
CA ARG A 64 14.02 43.45 19.24
C ARG A 64 12.62 43.95 19.59
N VAL A 65 11.99 44.74 18.71
CA VAL A 65 10.60 45.17 18.87
C VAL A 65 9.65 43.97 18.87
N TYR A 66 9.80 43.06 17.91
CA TYR A 66 9.01 41.83 17.84
C TYR A 66 9.16 40.99 19.11
N ARG A 67 10.36 40.93 19.69
CA ARG A 67 10.62 40.22 20.95
C ARG A 67 9.89 40.86 22.13
N GLU A 68 9.93 42.18 22.27
CA GLU A 68 9.19 42.89 23.33
C GLU A 68 7.67 42.68 23.18
N GLN A 69 7.15 42.72 21.95
CA GLN A 69 5.75 42.40 21.66
C GLN A 69 5.41 40.94 21.98
N SER A 70 6.31 40.01 21.64
CA SER A 70 6.12 38.58 21.88
C SER A 70 6.04 38.24 23.38
N ARG A 71 6.73 38.99 24.26
CA ARG A 71 6.62 38.83 25.72
C ARG A 71 5.19 39.02 26.23
N LEU A 72 4.40 39.88 25.59
CA LEU A 72 2.97 40.07 25.93
C LEU A 72 2.11 38.86 25.53
N LEU A 73 2.61 38.00 24.64
CA LEU A 73 1.89 36.88 24.04
C LEU A 73 2.46 35.50 24.43
N GLN A 74 3.52 35.45 25.26
CA GLN A 74 4.27 34.23 25.60
C GLN A 74 3.40 33.06 26.12
N ASN A 75 2.28 33.37 26.77
CA ASN A 75 1.38 32.37 27.34
C ASN A 75 0.19 32.02 26.44
N THR A 76 0.18 32.47 25.18
CA THR A 76 -0.90 32.14 24.24
C THR A 76 -0.50 30.95 23.36
N PRO A 77 -1.06 29.74 23.61
CA PRO A 77 -0.82 28.58 22.76
C PRO A 77 -1.41 28.81 21.37
N CYS A 78 -0.87 28.11 20.36
CA CYS A 78 -1.53 28.05 19.06
C CYS A 78 -2.84 27.24 19.15
N PRO A 79 -3.77 27.34 18.19
CA PRO A 79 -5.09 26.70 18.29
C PRO A 79 -5.04 25.18 18.52
N ILE A 80 -4.12 24.47 17.84
CA ILE A 80 -3.94 23.03 18.02
C ILE A 80 -3.43 22.70 19.43
N ASP A 81 -2.45 23.45 19.94
CA ASP A 81 -1.91 23.27 21.29
C ASP A 81 -2.97 23.60 22.35
N GLN A 82 -3.86 24.58 22.09
CA GLN A 82 -4.99 24.89 22.96
C GLN A 82 -5.97 23.71 23.07
N ARG A 83 -6.29 23.06 21.95
CA ARG A 83 -7.15 21.86 21.93
C ARG A 83 -6.51 20.71 22.72
N ILE A 84 -5.22 20.49 22.53
CA ILE A 84 -4.46 19.45 23.25
C ILE A 84 -4.38 19.76 24.75
N GLN A 85 -4.08 21.01 25.13
CA GLN A 85 -3.98 21.40 26.54
C GLN A 85 -5.34 21.33 27.24
N ALA A 86 -6.43 21.71 26.56
CA ALA A 86 -7.79 21.59 27.11
C ALA A 86 -8.15 20.12 27.40
N PHE A 87 -7.78 19.20 26.50
CA PHE A 87 -7.92 17.76 26.74
C PHE A 87 -7.09 17.30 27.94
N LEU A 88 -5.81 17.68 28.04
CA LEU A 88 -4.95 17.29 29.16
C LEU A 88 -5.45 17.84 30.50
N ASN A 89 -5.94 19.08 30.52
CA ASN A 89 -6.51 19.71 31.71
C ASN A 89 -7.73 18.94 32.22
N ASP A 90 -8.60 18.48 31.32
CA ASP A 90 -9.76 17.68 31.67
C ASP A 90 -9.37 16.26 32.09
N ALA A 91 -8.54 15.58 31.29
CA ALA A 91 -8.14 14.21 31.55
C ALA A 91 -7.41 14.05 32.89
N LEU A 92 -6.52 15.00 33.22
CA LEU A 92 -5.73 14.96 34.45
C LEU A 92 -6.34 15.79 35.60
N SER A 93 -7.59 16.24 35.48
CA SER A 93 -8.26 17.09 36.48
C SER A 93 -8.37 16.46 37.87
N THR A 94 -8.40 15.13 37.94
CA THR A 94 -8.49 14.35 39.19
C THR A 94 -7.13 13.93 39.75
N SER A 95 -6.04 14.25 39.05
CA SER A 95 -4.67 13.98 39.51
C SER A 95 -4.30 14.91 40.67
N GLU A 96 -3.64 14.37 41.70
CA GLU A 96 -3.05 15.19 42.76
C GLU A 96 -1.80 15.94 42.29
N ASP A 97 -1.12 15.44 41.25
CA ASP A 97 0.04 16.10 40.64
C ASP A 97 -0.40 17.29 39.78
N ALA A 98 0.48 18.29 39.66
CA ALA A 98 0.28 19.41 38.74
C ALA A 98 0.14 18.93 37.29
N ILE A 99 -0.85 19.48 36.58
CA ILE A 99 -1.14 19.12 35.19
C ILE A 99 0.00 19.63 34.28
N PRO A 100 0.64 18.75 33.48
CA PRO A 100 1.69 19.13 32.55
C PRO A 100 1.19 20.20 31.57
N GLN A 101 1.97 21.26 31.39
CA GLN A 101 1.72 22.28 30.37
C GLN A 101 2.56 21.99 29.12
N LEU A 102 1.95 22.11 27.95
CA LEU A 102 2.68 22.04 26.68
C LEU A 102 3.79 23.10 26.63
N PRO A 103 4.95 22.80 26.03
CA PRO A 103 6.01 23.78 25.87
C PRO A 103 5.51 24.99 25.08
N THR A 104 5.58 26.19 25.65
CA THR A 104 5.24 27.45 24.95
C THR A 104 6.45 28.06 24.25
N THR A 105 7.65 27.78 24.74
CA THR A 105 8.94 28.15 24.15
C THR A 105 9.55 26.96 23.42
N HIS A 106 9.35 26.89 22.11
CA HIS A 106 9.92 25.88 21.21
C HIS A 106 10.23 26.50 19.85
N LEU A 107 11.09 25.86 19.06
CA LEU A 107 11.32 26.25 17.67
C LEU A 107 10.33 25.52 16.74
N ALA A 108 9.68 26.24 15.82
CA ALA A 108 8.76 25.66 14.84
C ALA A 108 9.47 25.39 13.50
N ALA A 109 9.42 24.14 13.04
CA ALA A 109 9.80 23.73 11.68
C ALA A 109 8.58 23.84 10.77
N ASP A 110 8.21 25.06 10.40
CA ASP A 110 6.99 25.44 9.67
C ASP A 110 7.15 25.48 8.14
N ARG A 111 8.28 24.99 7.65
CA ARG A 111 8.60 24.90 6.22
C ARG A 111 9.45 23.68 5.94
N TYR A 112 9.13 22.99 4.84
CA TYR A 112 9.90 21.85 4.37
C TYR A 112 11.40 22.11 4.29
N GLY A 113 12.19 21.21 4.87
CA GLY A 113 13.66 21.23 4.84
C GLY A 113 14.30 22.00 5.99
N ILE A 114 13.53 22.72 6.82
CA ILE A 114 14.05 23.36 8.03
C ILE A 114 14.46 22.29 9.06
N ALA A 115 13.64 21.25 9.26
CA ALA A 115 13.98 20.16 10.17
C ALA A 115 15.28 19.43 9.73
N LYS A 116 15.44 19.21 8.42
CA LYS A 116 16.68 18.65 7.85
C LYS A 116 17.91 19.47 8.22
N GLU A 117 17.88 20.78 7.98
CA GLU A 117 19.06 21.62 8.24
C GLU A 117 19.31 21.84 9.74
N LEU A 118 18.27 21.85 10.57
CA LEU A 118 18.40 21.88 12.03
C LEU A 118 19.10 20.63 12.61
N SER A 119 19.14 19.53 11.85
CA SER A 119 19.70 18.24 12.29
C SER A 119 21.22 18.14 12.21
N PHE A 120 21.91 19.19 11.72
CA PHE A 120 23.37 19.24 11.57
C PHE A 120 23.94 20.52 12.16
N PRO A 121 25.16 20.52 12.72
CA PRO A 121 25.81 21.73 13.20
C PRO A 121 26.12 22.67 12.05
N GLN A 122 26.06 23.97 12.34
CA GLN A 122 26.39 24.98 11.35
C GLN A 122 27.83 24.78 10.84
N GLY A 123 27.98 24.64 9.52
CA GLY A 123 29.27 24.44 8.87
C GLY A 123 29.88 23.04 8.99
N LYS A 124 29.18 22.08 9.60
CA LYS A 124 29.62 20.67 9.69
C LYS A 124 28.64 19.72 9.00
N ASP A 125 29.15 18.55 8.66
CA ASP A 125 28.42 17.50 7.96
C ASP A 125 28.20 16.24 8.81
N GLU A 126 28.52 16.28 10.10
CA GLU A 126 28.22 15.21 11.05
C GLU A 126 27.73 15.75 12.40
N PHE A 127 26.94 14.94 13.10
CA PHE A 127 26.44 15.21 14.45
C PHE A 127 26.30 13.91 15.24
N HIS A 128 26.66 13.95 16.52
CA HIS A 128 26.53 12.82 17.44
C HIS A 128 25.96 13.26 18.78
N ASN A 129 25.04 12.47 19.31
CA ASN A 129 24.66 12.49 20.72
C ASN A 129 24.40 11.05 21.21
N SER A 130 23.89 10.90 22.43
CA SER A 130 23.58 9.59 23.02
C SER A 130 22.50 8.78 22.29
N GLU A 131 21.72 9.40 21.40
CA GLU A 131 20.56 8.80 20.75
C GLU A 131 20.72 8.66 19.23
N ILE A 132 21.55 9.46 18.58
CA ILE A 132 21.68 9.46 17.11
C ILE A 132 23.07 9.90 16.63
N SER A 133 23.51 9.25 15.55
CA SER A 133 24.62 9.71 14.71
C SER A 133 24.09 10.10 13.34
N SER A 134 24.36 11.32 12.91
CA SER A 134 23.84 11.87 11.65
C SER A 134 24.98 12.33 10.76
N TYR A 135 24.85 12.07 9.47
CA TYR A 135 25.84 12.42 8.45
C TYR A 135 25.15 13.05 7.25
N ARG A 136 25.67 14.18 6.78
CA ARG A 136 25.30 14.71 5.48
C ARG A 136 26.09 13.94 4.44
N ILE A 137 25.39 13.44 3.43
CA ILE A 137 25.99 12.67 2.33
C ILE A 137 25.84 13.44 1.02
N SER A 138 26.65 13.09 0.01
CA SER A 138 26.72 13.83 -1.25
C SER A 138 25.37 14.06 -1.94
N ASN A 139 24.41 13.15 -1.77
CA ASN A 139 23.08 13.22 -2.37
C ASN A 139 21.93 13.32 -1.34
N GLY A 140 22.19 13.55 -0.05
CA GLY A 140 21.16 13.40 0.97
C GLY A 140 21.61 13.51 2.42
N VAL A 141 20.96 12.75 3.30
CA VAL A 141 21.27 12.60 4.73
C VAL A 141 21.16 11.15 5.17
N LEU A 142 22.07 10.74 6.05
CA LEU A 142 22.12 9.45 6.72
C LEU A 142 21.94 9.66 8.23
N HIS A 143 20.99 8.95 8.83
CA HIS A 143 20.76 8.98 10.26
C HIS A 143 20.76 7.58 10.87
N ASN A 144 21.69 7.33 11.80
CA ASN A 144 21.85 6.08 12.53
C ASN A 144 21.44 6.29 14.00
N PRO A 145 20.18 6.00 14.37
CA PRO A 145 19.72 6.08 15.77
C PRO A 145 20.37 5.00 16.63
N LEU A 146 20.32 5.15 17.96
CA LEU A 146 20.88 4.19 18.92
C LEU A 146 20.35 2.77 18.65
N ASN A 147 19.02 2.63 18.60
CA ASN A 147 18.36 1.38 18.23
C ASN A 147 18.13 1.32 16.71
N ASP A 148 18.64 0.27 16.06
CA ASP A 148 18.56 0.11 14.60
C ASP A 148 17.19 -0.40 14.11
N LYS A 149 16.31 -0.85 15.01
CA LYS A 149 15.01 -1.44 14.67
C LYS A 149 13.96 -1.25 15.75
N ARG A 150 12.70 -1.41 15.33
CA ARG A 150 11.53 -1.39 16.21
C ARG A 150 11.33 -2.73 16.93
N THR A 151 10.85 -2.66 18.16
CA THR A 151 10.28 -3.77 18.93
C THR A 151 8.74 -3.61 19.01
N THR A 152 8.03 -4.72 19.18
CA THR A 152 6.56 -4.73 19.34
C THR A 152 6.11 -5.35 20.66
N ALA A 153 6.84 -6.35 21.15
CA ALA A 153 6.51 -7.03 22.40
C ALA A 153 6.72 -6.11 23.60
N GLY A 154 5.64 -5.84 24.36
CA GLY A 154 5.70 -5.02 25.58
C GLY A 154 6.01 -3.55 25.32
N VAL A 155 5.64 -3.02 24.15
CA VAL A 155 5.96 -1.64 23.75
C VAL A 155 4.75 -0.71 23.80
N PHE A 156 3.53 -1.21 23.61
CA PHE A 156 2.33 -0.37 23.48
C PHE A 156 1.56 -0.30 24.79
N HIS A 157 1.69 0.84 25.45
CA HIS A 157 1.02 1.17 26.71
C HIS A 157 -0.15 2.14 26.46
N VAL A 158 -1.18 2.08 27.28
CA VAL A 158 -2.37 2.93 27.18
C VAL A 158 -2.73 3.44 28.57
N ALA A 159 -2.91 4.76 28.71
CA ALA A 159 -3.37 5.36 29.95
C ALA A 159 -4.81 4.93 30.27
N ASP A 160 -5.09 4.65 31.54
CA ASP A 160 -6.40 4.28 32.05
C ASP A 160 -7.33 5.49 32.14
N TYR A 161 -7.77 5.95 30.96
CA TYR A 161 -8.65 7.10 30.76
C TYR A 161 -9.41 7.01 29.44
N GLY A 162 -10.65 7.50 29.44
CA GLY A 162 -11.47 7.64 28.24
C GLY A 162 -11.95 6.30 27.69
N LEU A 163 -11.41 5.90 26.53
CA LEU A 163 -11.81 4.66 25.86
C LEU A 163 -11.24 3.39 26.54
N PRO A 164 -11.90 2.23 26.44
CA PRO A 164 -11.40 0.98 27.00
C PRO A 164 -10.00 0.61 26.52
N ILE A 165 -9.25 -0.07 27.37
CA ILE A 165 -7.90 -0.55 27.03
C ILE A 165 -8.00 -1.98 26.48
N PRO A 166 -7.57 -2.24 25.25
CA PRO A 166 -7.54 -3.60 24.70
C PRO A 166 -6.65 -4.53 25.51
N ALA A 167 -7.04 -5.80 25.67
CA ALA A 167 -6.33 -6.79 26.47
C ALA A 167 -4.88 -7.04 26.04
N ASP A 168 -4.54 -6.78 24.77
CA ASP A 168 -3.19 -6.93 24.24
C ASP A 168 -2.27 -5.72 24.52
N LYS A 169 -2.79 -4.66 25.17
CA LYS A 169 -2.03 -3.46 25.58
C LYS A 169 -1.73 -3.47 27.07
N ILE A 170 -0.71 -2.71 27.46
CA ILE A 170 -0.36 -2.55 28.88
C ILE A 170 -1.15 -1.36 29.46
N PRO A 171 -2.03 -1.58 30.45
CA PRO A 171 -2.77 -0.51 31.10
C PRO A 171 -1.86 0.26 32.06
N VAL A 172 -1.91 1.59 32.00
CA VAL A 172 -1.06 2.47 32.81
C VAL A 172 -1.92 3.41 33.65
N PRO A 173 -1.69 3.50 34.97
CA PRO A 173 -2.38 4.47 35.82
C PRO A 173 -2.23 5.90 35.27
N LEU A 174 -3.32 6.68 35.36
CA LEU A 174 -3.35 8.02 34.78
C LEU A 174 -2.31 8.97 35.40
N VAL A 175 -2.05 8.84 36.69
CA VAL A 175 -0.97 9.57 37.40
C VAL A 175 0.41 9.28 36.79
N THR A 176 0.67 8.01 36.42
CA THR A 176 1.92 7.60 35.78
C THR A 176 2.07 8.22 34.39
N PHE A 177 0.99 8.28 33.61
CA PHE A 177 1.00 9.01 32.33
C PHE A 177 1.30 10.49 32.54
N GLY A 178 0.64 11.16 33.50
CA GLY A 178 0.88 12.57 33.82
C GLY A 178 2.34 12.85 34.19
N ARG A 179 2.94 12.02 35.05
CA ARG A 179 4.36 12.14 35.44
C ARG A 179 5.31 11.90 34.27
N LEU A 180 5.07 10.88 33.46
CA LEU A 180 5.85 10.62 32.25
C LEU A 180 5.76 11.80 31.27
N LEU A 181 4.58 12.39 31.10
CA LEU A 181 4.39 13.55 30.22
C LEU A 181 5.12 14.80 30.73
N THR A 182 5.07 15.07 32.04
CA THR A 182 5.90 16.13 32.66
C THR A 182 7.38 15.94 32.36
N LYS A 183 7.89 14.71 32.51
CA LYS A 183 9.28 14.39 32.19
C LYS A 183 9.58 14.44 30.70
N ALA A 184 8.62 14.13 29.83
CA ALA A 184 8.76 14.21 28.39
C ALA A 184 9.03 15.66 27.92
N PHE A 185 8.40 16.65 28.55
CA PHE A 185 8.63 18.08 28.27
C PHE A 185 9.89 18.66 28.94
N GLN A 186 10.63 17.85 29.70
CA GLN A 186 11.86 18.24 30.37
C GLN A 186 13.04 17.35 29.94
N PRO A 187 13.39 17.31 28.64
CA PRO A 187 14.56 16.57 28.20
C PRO A 187 15.85 17.12 28.83
N PRO A 188 16.86 16.26 29.09
CA PRO A 188 18.18 16.71 29.51
C PRO A 188 18.77 17.75 28.53
N ALA A 189 19.52 18.73 29.04
CA ALA A 189 20.05 19.85 28.24
C ALA A 189 20.86 19.38 27.02
N GLU A 190 21.69 18.35 27.18
CA GLU A 190 22.46 17.74 26.08
C GLU A 190 21.54 17.22 24.97
N LEU A 191 20.51 16.46 25.32
CA LEU A 191 19.54 15.92 24.36
C LEU A 191 18.66 17.03 23.75
N ASN A 192 18.43 18.13 24.47
CA ASN A 192 17.60 19.24 24.02
C ASN A 192 18.35 20.31 23.21
N THR A 193 19.67 20.21 23.11
CA THR A 193 20.49 21.14 22.32
C THR A 193 20.21 20.93 20.83
N ILE A 194 19.87 22.01 20.12
CA ILE A 194 19.64 21.97 18.66
C ILE A 194 20.99 21.78 17.96
N PRO A 195 21.16 20.73 17.11
CA PRO A 195 22.41 20.43 16.43
C PRO A 195 22.99 21.64 15.70
N TYR A 196 22.17 22.38 14.95
CA TYR A 196 22.57 23.61 14.23
C TYR A 196 23.36 24.61 15.07
N THR A 197 23.01 24.75 16.34
CA THR A 197 23.61 25.71 17.27
C THR A 197 24.67 25.10 18.20
N SER A 198 24.93 23.79 18.09
CA SER A 198 25.77 23.06 19.04
C SER A 198 27.23 23.54 19.11
N GLU A 199 27.72 24.16 18.04
CA GLU A 199 29.09 24.72 17.94
C GLU A 199 29.16 26.21 18.27
N TRP A 200 28.04 26.83 18.63
CA TRP A 200 28.03 28.23 19.04
C TRP A 200 28.60 28.37 20.45
N GLU A 201 29.13 29.56 20.78
CA GLU A 201 29.56 29.86 22.15
C GLU A 201 28.42 29.64 23.18
N LYS A 202 27.18 29.92 22.75
CA LYS A 202 25.96 29.67 23.52
C LYS A 202 24.97 28.85 22.69
N PRO A 203 25.02 27.51 22.79
CA PRO A 203 24.08 26.64 22.09
C PRO A 203 22.64 26.87 22.56
N VAL A 204 21.69 26.71 21.64
CA VAL A 204 20.26 26.83 21.93
C VAL A 204 19.70 25.47 22.34
N SER A 205 19.23 25.38 23.59
CA SER A 205 18.55 24.19 24.13
C SER A 205 17.04 24.42 24.19
N THR A 206 16.30 23.90 23.22
CA THR A 206 14.83 23.96 23.22
C THR A 206 14.25 22.84 22.37
N MET A 207 12.99 22.48 22.63
CA MET A 207 12.29 21.51 21.82
C MET A 207 12.00 22.10 20.42
N VAL A 208 11.97 21.23 19.42
CA VAL A 208 11.55 21.57 18.06
C VAL A 208 10.22 20.91 17.78
N SER A 209 9.42 21.55 16.95
CA SER A 209 8.03 21.15 16.75
C SER A 209 7.58 21.29 15.31
N LEU A 210 6.63 20.45 14.90
CA LEU A 210 6.05 20.38 13.55
C LEU A 210 4.53 20.20 13.64
N GLN A 211 3.79 20.75 12.67
CA GLN A 211 2.38 20.44 12.45
C GLN A 211 2.24 19.58 11.20
N LEU A 212 1.40 18.54 11.26
CA LEU A 212 1.05 17.67 10.14
C LEU A 212 -0.47 17.70 9.88
N ARG A 213 -0.88 17.42 8.64
CA ARG A 213 -2.30 17.26 8.25
C ARG A 213 -2.52 15.92 7.52
N PRO A 214 -2.37 14.76 8.19
CA PRO A 214 -2.40 13.48 7.51
C PRO A 214 -3.81 13.14 6.97
N LEU A 215 -3.84 12.43 5.84
CA LEU A 215 -5.07 11.97 5.18
C LEU A 215 -5.77 10.90 6.02
N VAL A 216 -7.09 11.00 6.14
CA VAL A 216 -7.96 10.08 6.90
C VAL A 216 -9.07 9.50 6.03
N CYS A 217 -9.69 10.30 5.18
CA CYS A 217 -10.69 9.86 4.20
C CYS A 217 -10.30 10.41 2.83
N PRO A 218 -10.18 9.57 1.79
CA PRO A 218 -9.89 10.04 0.44
C PRO A 218 -11.03 10.90 -0.11
N GLU A 219 -10.72 11.74 -1.09
CA GLU A 219 -11.74 12.46 -1.86
C GLU A 219 -12.60 11.46 -2.65
N VAL A 220 -13.91 11.70 -2.67
CA VAL A 220 -14.85 11.05 -3.58
C VAL A 220 -15.47 12.13 -4.47
N PRO A 221 -15.00 12.29 -5.72
CA PRO A 221 -15.44 13.37 -6.60
C PRO A 221 -16.96 13.46 -6.74
N GLY A 222 -17.51 14.64 -6.46
CA GLY A 222 -18.96 14.90 -6.50
C GLY A 222 -19.75 14.43 -5.27
N VAL A 223 -19.10 13.76 -4.30
CA VAL A 223 -19.73 13.25 -3.08
C VAL A 223 -19.16 13.91 -1.83
N THR A 224 -17.84 13.84 -1.64
CA THR A 224 -17.19 14.43 -0.47
C THR A 224 -15.73 14.81 -0.76
N PRO A 225 -15.25 15.97 -0.27
CA PRO A 225 -13.83 16.31 -0.33
C PRO A 225 -13.01 15.40 0.59
N GLU A 226 -11.70 15.32 0.34
CA GLU A 226 -10.80 14.59 1.25
C GLU A 226 -10.88 15.14 2.68
N LYS A 227 -10.67 14.26 3.67
CA LYS A 227 -10.66 14.60 5.09
C LYS A 227 -9.31 14.29 5.71
N ARG A 228 -8.83 15.21 6.54
CA ARG A 228 -7.54 15.18 7.22
C ARG A 228 -7.72 15.44 8.71
N SER A 229 -6.91 14.77 9.53
CA SER A 229 -6.72 15.19 10.93
C SER A 229 -5.63 16.27 11.00
N GLU A 230 -5.37 16.77 12.20
CA GLU A 230 -4.18 17.56 12.50
C GLU A 230 -3.35 16.85 13.58
N VAL A 231 -2.02 16.89 13.47
CA VAL A 231 -1.12 16.30 14.46
C VAL A 231 -0.02 17.29 14.82
N ARG A 232 0.20 17.48 16.12
CA ARG A 232 1.29 18.24 16.69
C ARG A 232 2.44 17.32 17.10
N PHE A 233 3.64 17.53 16.56
CA PHE A 233 4.80 16.70 16.87
C PHE A 233 5.87 17.52 17.60
N TYR A 234 6.34 17.04 18.76
CA TYR A 234 7.42 17.64 19.54
C TYR A 234 8.59 16.68 19.69
N VAL A 235 9.81 17.20 19.53
CA VAL A 235 11.05 16.46 19.76
C VAL A 235 12.04 17.32 20.57
N PRO A 236 12.94 16.72 21.37
CA PRO A 236 14.11 17.40 21.89
C PRO A 236 14.96 17.91 20.73
N GLY A 237 15.64 19.05 20.89
CA GLY A 237 16.47 19.65 19.83
C GLY A 237 17.43 18.66 19.15
N GLY A 238 18.10 17.80 19.92
CA GLY A 238 19.04 16.79 19.43
C GLY A 238 18.42 15.64 18.64
N CYS A 239 17.09 15.57 18.54
CA CYS A 239 16.35 14.57 17.78
C CYS A 239 15.56 15.18 16.60
N THR A 240 15.99 16.34 16.08
CA THR A 240 15.26 17.03 14.99
C THR A 240 15.19 16.21 13.70
N ALA A 241 16.10 15.26 13.48
CA ALA A 241 16.03 14.32 12.36
C ALA A 241 14.71 13.52 12.30
N ASN A 242 14.07 13.29 13.46
CA ASN A 242 12.77 12.62 13.52
C ASN A 242 11.65 13.48 12.92
N LEU A 243 11.75 14.81 13.00
CA LEU A 243 10.82 15.73 12.35
C LEU A 243 11.05 15.77 10.84
N ASP A 244 12.31 15.81 10.39
CA ASP A 244 12.64 15.69 8.95
C ASP A 244 12.05 14.40 8.36
N PHE A 245 12.17 13.30 9.10
CA PHE A 245 11.60 12.02 8.71
C PHE A 245 10.07 12.06 8.52
N VAL A 246 9.29 12.53 9.50
CA VAL A 246 7.82 12.56 9.38
C VAL A 246 7.33 13.64 8.41
N GLU A 247 8.06 14.75 8.29
CA GLU A 247 7.83 15.80 7.29
C GLU A 247 7.92 15.23 5.87
N ASN A 248 8.96 14.44 5.58
CA ASN A 248 9.16 13.79 4.29
C ASN A 248 8.03 12.83 3.89
N ILE A 249 7.36 12.21 4.88
CA ILE A 249 6.30 11.21 4.65
C ILE A 249 4.92 11.88 4.56
N PHE A 250 4.59 12.77 5.50
CA PHE A 250 3.22 13.28 5.67
C PHE A 250 3.04 14.75 5.25
N GLY A 251 4.13 15.44 4.92
CA GLY A 251 4.14 16.84 4.55
C GLY A 251 4.08 17.82 5.73
N ASN A 252 4.56 19.03 5.51
CA ASN A 252 4.57 20.13 6.47
C ASN A 252 3.22 20.87 6.47
N GLY A 253 2.57 20.96 7.64
CA GLY A 253 1.29 21.63 7.85
C GLY A 253 1.38 23.15 8.04
N GLY A 254 2.56 23.75 7.92
CA GLY A 254 2.82 25.17 8.08
C GLY A 254 3.01 25.61 9.54
N ASP A 255 3.03 26.92 9.75
CA ASP A 255 3.11 27.50 11.10
C ASP A 255 1.74 27.42 11.78
N SER A 256 1.69 26.66 12.88
CA SER A 256 0.51 26.46 13.71
C SER A 256 -0.11 27.72 14.31
N ARG A 257 0.63 28.84 14.38
CA ARG A 257 0.11 30.12 14.88
C ARG A 257 -0.68 30.90 13.82
N LEU A 258 -0.56 30.54 12.54
CA LEU A 258 -1.24 31.21 11.44
C LEU A 258 -2.67 30.70 11.26
N PRO A 259 -3.69 31.59 11.12
CA PRO A 259 -5.08 31.19 10.96
C PRO A 259 -5.35 30.27 9.76
N GLU A 260 -4.64 30.42 8.64
CA GLU A 260 -4.79 29.53 7.48
C GLU A 260 -4.45 28.06 7.77
N ASN A 261 -3.67 27.80 8.83
CA ASN A 261 -3.24 26.46 9.23
C ASN A 261 -4.06 25.92 10.42
N ASP A 262 -5.00 26.70 10.97
CA ASP A 262 -5.92 26.23 12.02
C ASP A 262 -7.01 25.33 11.42
N ALA A 263 -6.97 24.04 11.76
CA ALA A 263 -7.98 23.08 11.31
C ALA A 263 -9.41 23.45 11.75
N GLY A 264 -9.56 24.19 12.85
CA GLY A 264 -10.86 24.68 13.33
C GLY A 264 -11.58 25.63 12.36
N LEU A 265 -10.82 26.31 11.49
CA LEU A 265 -11.35 27.21 10.46
C LEU A 265 -11.56 26.51 9.10
N ASP A 266 -11.13 25.24 8.98
CA ASP A 266 -11.25 24.42 7.78
C ASP A 266 -12.44 23.44 7.92
N THR A 267 -13.64 23.98 7.73
CA THR A 267 -14.90 23.23 7.90
C THR A 267 -15.11 22.12 6.87
N GLU A 268 -14.36 22.19 5.78
CA GLU A 268 -14.51 21.29 4.64
C GLU A 268 -13.60 20.07 4.77
N HIS A 269 -12.35 20.19 5.23
CA HIS A 269 -11.38 19.09 5.19
C HIS A 269 -11.01 18.54 6.57
N TRP A 270 -11.30 19.22 7.68
CA TRP A 270 -10.95 18.69 9.00
C TRP A 270 -11.90 17.59 9.49
N THR A 271 -11.37 16.49 10.00
CA THR A 271 -12.16 15.41 10.63
C THR A 271 -12.69 15.76 12.03
N GLY A 272 -12.26 16.89 12.61
CA GLY A 272 -12.58 17.24 14.00
C GLY A 272 -11.72 16.55 15.05
N THR A 273 -10.64 15.89 14.62
CA THR A 273 -9.72 15.12 15.49
C THR A 273 -8.34 15.75 15.52
N THR A 274 -7.67 15.63 16.65
CA THR A 274 -6.37 16.28 16.94
C THR A 274 -5.42 15.31 17.60
N GLY A 275 -4.22 15.17 17.07
CA GLY A 275 -3.17 14.32 17.60
C GLY A 275 -2.01 15.12 18.21
N CYS A 276 -1.33 14.53 19.18
CA CYS A 276 -0.07 15.02 19.73
C CYS A 276 0.92 13.86 19.86
N VAL A 277 2.17 14.06 19.43
CA VAL A 277 3.26 13.11 19.60
C VAL A 277 4.44 13.82 20.25
N VAL A 278 4.95 13.26 21.34
CA VAL A 278 6.10 13.77 22.08
C VAL A 278 7.19 12.71 22.08
N LEU A 279 8.32 13.00 21.43
CA LEU A 279 9.49 12.14 21.46
C LEU A 279 10.28 12.40 22.75
N ALA A 280 10.61 11.35 23.50
CA ALA A 280 11.26 11.46 24.79
C ALA A 280 12.09 10.19 25.12
N PRO A 281 13.16 9.91 24.36
CA PRO A 281 13.95 8.68 24.53
C PRO A 281 14.62 8.58 25.91
N HIS A 282 14.85 9.71 26.58
CA HIS A 282 15.37 9.76 27.96
C HIS A 282 14.45 9.11 28.99
N LEU A 283 13.17 8.86 28.69
CA LEU A 283 12.25 8.25 29.64
C LEU A 283 12.57 6.78 29.97
N ARG A 284 13.43 6.12 29.18
CA ARG A 284 13.91 4.76 29.48
C ARG A 284 14.71 4.68 30.78
N THR A 285 15.20 5.80 31.30
CA THR A 285 15.95 5.84 32.57
C THR A 285 15.07 6.15 33.78
N MET A 286 13.78 6.40 33.59
CA MET A 286 12.87 6.75 34.70
C MET A 286 12.57 5.53 35.59
N LEU A 287 12.52 5.75 36.89
CA LEU A 287 12.18 4.72 37.87
C LEU A 287 10.67 4.52 37.97
N LYS A 288 10.22 3.26 38.09
CA LYS A 288 8.80 2.93 38.30
C LYS A 288 8.21 3.64 39.51
N LYS A 289 8.96 3.68 40.62
CA LYS A 289 8.57 4.34 41.87
C LYS A 289 8.33 5.84 41.67
N GLU A 290 9.25 6.53 41.00
CA GLU A 290 9.13 7.97 40.74
C GLU A 290 7.93 8.28 39.86
N MET A 291 7.62 7.41 38.89
CA MET A 291 6.45 7.54 38.02
C MET A 291 5.14 7.13 38.71
N GLY A 292 5.13 6.91 40.03
CA GLY A 292 3.92 6.70 40.80
C GLY A 292 3.32 5.30 40.70
N LEU A 293 4.08 4.31 40.21
CA LEU A 293 3.63 2.92 40.25
C LEU A 293 3.65 2.38 41.70
N PRO A 294 2.75 1.46 42.06
CA PRO A 294 2.69 0.90 43.40
C PRO A 294 3.82 -0.11 43.65
N HIS A 295 4.22 -0.24 44.92
CA HIS A 295 5.01 -1.40 45.35
C HIS A 295 4.20 -2.69 45.13
N ILE A 296 4.87 -3.81 44.82
CA ILE A 296 4.23 -5.08 44.45
C ILE A 296 3.22 -5.59 45.50
N SER A 297 3.43 -5.29 46.78
CA SER A 297 2.49 -5.62 47.87
C SER A 297 1.15 -4.90 47.76
N ASN A 298 1.12 -3.74 47.10
CA ASN A 298 -0.06 -2.88 46.93
C ASN A 298 -0.58 -2.89 45.48
N ALA A 299 0.03 -3.70 44.61
CA ALA A 299 -0.34 -3.81 43.21
C ALA A 299 -1.46 -4.83 43.02
N THR A 300 -2.40 -4.52 42.12
CA THR A 300 -3.40 -5.48 41.63
C THR A 300 -2.72 -6.60 40.84
N ASP A 301 -3.39 -7.74 40.69
CA ASP A 301 -2.85 -8.86 39.90
C ASP A 301 -2.63 -8.48 38.43
N LYS A 302 -3.47 -7.60 37.89
CA LYS A 302 -3.29 -7.03 36.55
C LYS A 302 -1.99 -6.21 36.46
N GLN A 303 -1.74 -5.33 37.43
CA GLN A 303 -0.51 -4.53 37.49
C GLN A 303 0.73 -5.42 37.62
N LYS A 304 0.67 -6.48 38.43
CA LYS A 304 1.77 -7.46 38.54
C LYS A 304 2.02 -8.17 37.21
N ALA A 305 0.96 -8.66 36.57
CA ALA A 305 1.06 -9.39 35.30
C ALA A 305 1.64 -8.53 34.16
N THR A 306 1.36 -7.23 34.16
CA THR A 306 1.85 -6.30 33.13
C THR A 306 3.08 -5.50 33.54
N GLY A 307 3.70 -5.82 34.69
CA GLY A 307 4.91 -5.14 35.17
C GLY A 307 4.71 -3.69 35.60
N MET A 308 3.46 -3.26 35.85
CA MET A 308 3.06 -1.92 36.31
C MET A 308 3.09 -1.82 37.84
N CYS A 309 4.15 -2.34 38.44
CA CYS A 309 4.51 -2.25 39.85
C CYS A 309 6.03 -2.42 40.01
N TRP A 310 6.55 -2.11 41.20
CA TRP A 310 7.97 -2.30 41.54
C TRP A 310 8.13 -3.09 42.85
N GLU A 311 9.19 -3.86 42.96
CA GLU A 311 9.65 -4.50 44.19
C GLU A 311 10.94 -3.81 44.69
N ASP A 312 11.89 -3.56 43.78
CA ASP A 312 13.06 -2.71 44.05
C ASP A 312 12.80 -1.26 43.58
N GLU A 313 13.13 -0.30 44.44
CA GLU A 313 13.00 1.14 44.16
C GLU A 313 13.79 1.58 42.90
N LYS A 314 14.82 0.83 42.52
CA LYS A 314 15.70 1.09 41.37
C LYS A 314 15.17 0.51 40.06
N GLU A 315 14.00 -0.13 40.06
CA GLU A 315 13.44 -0.68 38.83
C GLU A 315 13.10 0.41 37.81
N LEU A 316 13.68 0.27 36.61
CA LEU A 316 13.37 1.12 35.47
C LEU A 316 11.96 0.84 34.95
N TYR A 317 11.27 1.90 34.52
CA TYR A 317 10.02 1.77 33.79
C TYR A 317 10.25 0.96 32.51
N ASN A 318 9.35 0.01 32.25
CA ASN A 318 9.49 -1.01 31.18
C ASN A 318 10.85 -1.74 31.14
N GLY A 319 11.56 -1.82 32.28
CA GLY A 319 12.91 -2.39 32.33
C GLY A 319 13.93 -1.66 31.47
N GLY A 320 13.74 -0.36 31.22
CA GLY A 320 14.61 0.46 30.37
C GLY A 320 14.47 0.22 28.86
N LYS A 321 13.49 -0.58 28.45
CA LYS A 321 13.22 -0.85 27.02
C LYS A 321 12.39 0.26 26.39
N PRO A 322 12.51 0.47 25.06
CA PRO A 322 11.59 1.32 24.30
C PRO A 322 10.11 1.03 24.60
N PHE A 323 9.31 2.07 24.71
CA PHE A 323 7.85 1.99 24.81
C PHE A 323 7.19 3.20 24.16
N LYS A 324 5.90 3.08 23.90
CA LYS A 324 5.00 4.21 23.64
C LYS A 324 3.82 4.15 24.58
N ILE A 325 3.32 5.32 25.01
CA ILE A 325 2.14 5.42 25.86
C ILE A 325 1.15 6.43 25.29
N THR A 326 -0.10 6.02 25.13
CA THR A 326 -1.18 6.86 24.55
C THR A 326 -2.24 7.20 25.58
N CYS A 327 -2.71 8.44 25.61
CA CYS A 327 -3.91 8.89 26.32
C CYS A 327 -4.92 9.46 25.29
N ARG A 328 -6.17 9.00 25.33
CA ARG A 328 -7.16 9.27 24.28
C ARG A 328 -8.59 8.99 24.73
N ASP A 329 -9.56 9.64 24.09
CA ASP A 329 -10.98 9.39 24.30
C ASP A 329 -11.85 9.62 23.02
N GLU A 330 -13.17 9.58 23.20
CA GLU A 330 -14.17 9.76 22.14
C GLU A 330 -14.23 11.16 21.53
N ARG A 331 -13.61 12.19 22.14
CA ARG A 331 -13.56 13.55 21.56
C ARG A 331 -12.69 13.59 20.30
N GLY A 332 -11.92 12.53 20.06
CA GLY A 332 -11.00 12.40 18.94
C GLY A 332 -9.66 13.08 19.19
N ILE A 333 -9.23 13.16 20.45
CA ILE A 333 -7.93 13.70 20.84
C ILE A 333 -7.04 12.56 21.34
N MET A 334 -5.81 12.46 20.83
CA MET A 334 -4.81 11.49 21.30
C MET A 334 -3.48 12.17 21.57
N VAL A 335 -2.92 11.92 22.75
CA VAL A 335 -1.55 12.34 23.12
C VAL A 335 -0.69 11.10 23.31
N THR A 336 0.41 11.01 22.57
CA THR A 336 1.34 9.87 22.62
C THR A 336 2.75 10.31 22.99
N ILE A 337 3.38 9.58 23.91
CA ILE A 337 4.81 9.71 24.22
C ILE A 337 5.56 8.54 23.57
N LEU A 338 6.67 8.82 22.89
CA LEU A 338 7.57 7.82 22.30
C LEU A 338 8.91 7.81 23.05
N ALA A 339 9.23 6.74 23.78
CA ALA A 339 10.47 6.59 24.53
C ALA A 339 11.61 5.95 23.71
N ASP A 340 11.66 6.23 22.41
CA ASP A 340 12.74 5.85 21.50
C ASP A 340 12.71 6.68 20.21
N ASN A 341 13.89 6.98 19.66
CA ASN A 341 14.04 7.81 18.47
C ASN A 341 14.19 7.02 17.16
N TYR A 342 14.04 5.69 17.15
CA TYR A 342 14.01 4.97 15.88
C TYR A 342 12.80 5.45 15.03
N PHE A 343 13.09 5.92 13.82
CA PHE A 343 12.12 6.54 12.91
C PHE A 343 10.84 5.73 12.66
N GLY A 344 10.93 4.40 12.69
CA GLY A 344 9.77 3.53 12.50
C GLY A 344 8.68 3.72 13.55
N TYR A 345 8.99 4.17 14.77
CA TYR A 345 7.98 4.53 15.78
C TYR A 345 7.22 5.78 15.38
N CYS A 346 7.92 6.83 14.92
CA CYS A 346 7.31 8.08 14.47
C CYS A 346 6.31 7.83 13.34
N LYS A 347 6.71 7.08 12.30
CA LYS A 347 5.83 6.69 11.18
C LYS A 347 4.55 6.01 11.67
N LYS A 348 4.72 4.98 12.50
CA LYS A 348 3.62 4.11 12.94
C LYS A 348 2.74 4.76 14.01
N GLU A 349 3.21 5.80 14.68
CA GLU A 349 2.36 6.58 15.58
C GLU A 349 1.41 7.50 14.81
N ILE A 350 1.87 8.12 13.72
CA ILE A 350 0.95 8.83 12.81
C ILE A 350 -0.10 7.86 12.24
N LYS A 351 0.30 6.63 11.85
CA LYS A 351 -0.65 5.56 11.47
C LYS A 351 -1.69 5.29 12.56
N THR A 352 -1.26 5.20 13.82
CA THR A 352 -2.15 4.95 14.97
C THR A 352 -3.18 6.06 15.15
N GLN A 353 -2.76 7.32 15.00
CA GLN A 353 -3.64 8.48 15.11
C GLN A 353 -4.59 8.64 13.90
N ILE A 354 -4.15 8.28 12.69
CA ILE A 354 -5.06 8.16 11.53
C ILE A 354 -6.12 7.09 11.80
N GLY A 355 -5.75 5.95 12.38
CA GLY A 355 -6.67 4.88 12.77
C GLY A 355 -7.73 5.33 13.79
N LEU A 356 -7.34 6.07 14.83
CA LEU A 356 -8.32 6.70 15.73
C LEU A 356 -9.22 7.66 14.97
N SER A 357 -8.63 8.52 14.13
CA SER A 357 -9.37 9.54 13.38
C SER A 357 -10.43 8.93 12.46
N ALA A 358 -10.10 7.87 11.71
CA ALA A 358 -11.02 7.17 10.83
C ALA A 358 -12.21 6.59 11.61
N ASN A 359 -11.96 5.95 12.75
CA ASN A 359 -13.01 5.38 13.60
C ASN A 359 -13.92 6.45 14.22
N ILE A 360 -13.34 7.54 14.74
CA ILE A 360 -14.11 8.65 15.31
C ILE A 360 -14.93 9.35 14.23
N PHE A 361 -14.32 9.67 13.08
CA PHE A 361 -14.98 10.33 11.96
C PHE A 361 -16.12 9.49 11.33
N GLY A 362 -15.94 8.16 11.28
CA GLY A 362 -16.79 7.25 10.53
C GLY A 362 -16.56 7.34 9.02
N LEU A 363 -17.28 6.53 8.24
CA LEU A 363 -17.19 6.38 6.77
C LEU A 363 -15.88 5.84 6.22
N ALA A 364 -14.76 6.08 6.90
CA ALA A 364 -13.42 5.76 6.45
C ALA A 364 -12.78 4.62 7.23
N GLU A 365 -11.81 3.96 6.60
CA GLU A 365 -10.96 2.95 7.21
C GLU A 365 -9.49 3.39 7.09
N GLU A 366 -8.71 3.14 8.14
CA GLU A 366 -7.25 3.15 8.06
C GLU A 366 -6.78 1.71 7.90
N GLU A 367 -5.96 1.43 6.88
CA GLU A 367 -5.58 0.08 6.53
C GLU A 367 -4.07 -0.11 6.45
N HIS A 368 -3.61 -1.28 6.90
CA HIS A 368 -2.26 -1.76 6.64
C HIS A 368 -2.28 -2.60 5.35
N ALA A 369 -2.24 -1.91 4.21
CA ALA A 369 -2.48 -2.50 2.91
C ALA A 369 -1.50 -2.01 1.84
N GLY A 370 -1.17 -2.90 0.90
CA GLY A 370 -0.50 -2.57 -0.35
C GLY A 370 -1.46 -2.68 -1.52
N GLY A 371 -1.15 -2.07 -2.66
CA GLY A 371 -2.09 -2.10 -3.79
C GLY A 371 -1.56 -1.45 -5.06
N ALA A 372 -2.06 -1.91 -6.20
CA ALA A 372 -1.68 -1.40 -7.51
C ALA A 372 -2.81 -1.50 -8.54
N LEU A 373 -2.87 -0.52 -9.43
CA LEU A 373 -3.56 -0.65 -10.71
C LEU A 373 -2.71 -1.55 -11.60
N ALA A 374 -3.24 -2.69 -12.02
CA ALA A 374 -2.58 -3.59 -12.95
C ALA A 374 -3.26 -3.54 -14.32
N PHE A 375 -2.50 -3.13 -15.33
CA PHE A 375 -2.92 -3.11 -16.73
C PHE A 375 -2.37 -4.33 -17.45
N LYS A 376 -3.26 -5.15 -18.01
CA LYS A 376 -2.86 -6.26 -18.87
C LYS A 376 -2.02 -5.71 -20.03
N ALA A 377 -0.82 -6.26 -20.19
CA ALA A 377 0.06 -6.01 -21.32
C ALA A 377 0.23 -7.26 -22.19
N VAL A 378 0.48 -7.04 -23.48
CA VAL A 378 0.64 -8.09 -24.49
C VAL A 378 1.75 -7.76 -25.48
N ASN A 379 2.42 -8.78 -25.99
CA ASN A 379 3.40 -8.64 -27.06
C ASN A 379 2.68 -8.72 -28.42
N LEU A 380 2.76 -7.65 -29.20
CA LEU A 380 2.12 -7.51 -30.52
C LEU A 380 3.08 -7.87 -31.68
N GLY A 381 4.30 -8.32 -31.38
CA GLY A 381 5.31 -8.65 -32.39
C GLY A 381 5.93 -7.41 -33.03
N GLU A 382 6.24 -7.47 -34.33
CA GLU A 382 6.86 -6.36 -35.08
C GLU A 382 5.85 -5.54 -35.90
N HIS A 383 4.60 -5.99 -35.98
CA HIS A 383 3.55 -5.35 -36.78
C HIS A 383 2.18 -5.49 -36.10
N PHE A 384 1.48 -4.38 -35.94
CA PHE A 384 0.16 -4.31 -35.33
C PHE A 384 -0.79 -3.49 -36.21
N LYS A 385 -2.02 -3.97 -36.37
CA LYS A 385 -3.11 -3.24 -37.04
C LYS A 385 -4.36 -3.24 -36.17
N ALA A 386 -4.87 -2.06 -35.87
CA ALA A 386 -6.09 -1.84 -35.06
C ALA A 386 -7.36 -2.22 -35.83
N ASN A 387 -7.49 -3.47 -36.26
CA ASN A 387 -8.68 -3.92 -36.96
C ASN A 387 -9.88 -4.06 -35.98
N PRO A 388 -11.14 -3.90 -36.46
CA PRO A 388 -12.31 -3.92 -35.59
C PRO A 388 -12.46 -5.19 -34.74
N ARG A 389 -12.02 -6.34 -35.27
CA ARG A 389 -12.12 -7.63 -34.55
C ARG A 389 -11.18 -7.67 -33.35
N TYR A 390 -9.92 -7.25 -33.52
CA TYR A 390 -8.98 -7.16 -32.40
C TYR A 390 -9.44 -6.10 -31.41
N MET A 391 -9.87 -4.95 -31.89
CA MET A 391 -10.28 -3.85 -31.00
C MET A 391 -11.49 -4.22 -30.15
N GLN A 392 -12.42 -5.04 -30.63
CA GLN A 392 -13.53 -5.59 -29.82
C GLN A 392 -13.05 -6.40 -28.60
N THR A 393 -11.81 -6.91 -28.59
CA THR A 393 -11.25 -7.68 -27.47
C THR A 393 -10.63 -6.81 -26.36
N VAL A 394 -10.46 -5.51 -26.60
CA VAL A 394 -9.81 -4.57 -25.68
C VAL A 394 -10.70 -3.39 -25.27
N VAL A 395 -11.95 -3.36 -25.76
CA VAL A 395 -13.01 -2.42 -25.39
C VAL A 395 -14.11 -3.14 -24.59
N PRO A 396 -15.08 -2.44 -23.96
CA PRO A 396 -16.17 -3.09 -23.24
C PRO A 396 -16.91 -4.08 -24.15
N LYS A 397 -17.23 -5.27 -23.65
CA LYS A 397 -17.91 -6.32 -24.45
C LYS A 397 -19.23 -5.85 -25.07
N LYS A 398 -19.94 -4.92 -24.39
CA LYS A 398 -21.22 -4.34 -24.82
C LYS A 398 -21.07 -3.14 -25.75
N ALA A 399 -19.86 -2.64 -26.00
CA ALA A 399 -19.65 -1.53 -26.91
C ALA A 399 -20.01 -1.94 -28.35
N GLU A 400 -20.71 -1.08 -29.06
CA GLU A 400 -21.01 -1.26 -30.48
C GLU A 400 -19.71 -1.29 -31.30
N LYS A 401 -19.77 -1.88 -32.49
CA LYS A 401 -18.60 -1.87 -33.38
C LYS A 401 -18.32 -0.43 -33.81
N ASN A 402 -17.03 -0.07 -33.84
CA ASN A 402 -16.54 1.24 -34.27
C ASN A 402 -17.04 2.43 -33.40
N THR A 403 -17.40 2.21 -32.14
CA THR A 403 -17.82 3.31 -31.24
C THR A 403 -16.69 4.29 -30.92
N TYR A 404 -15.45 3.83 -30.83
CA TYR A 404 -14.31 4.66 -30.42
C TYR A 404 -13.63 5.29 -31.64
N THR A 405 -13.90 6.57 -31.89
CA THR A 405 -13.38 7.31 -33.04
C THR A 405 -12.40 8.40 -32.62
N PHE A 406 -11.48 8.75 -33.52
CA PHE A 406 -10.53 9.85 -33.30
C PHE A 406 -11.23 11.18 -32.99
N GLU A 407 -12.30 11.50 -33.74
CA GLU A 407 -13.06 12.74 -33.54
C GLU A 407 -13.65 12.83 -32.13
N GLU A 408 -14.22 11.73 -31.62
CA GLU A 408 -14.75 11.69 -30.27
C GLU A 408 -13.63 11.83 -29.23
N ALA A 409 -12.53 11.09 -29.37
CA ALA A 409 -11.40 11.19 -28.45
C ALA A 409 -10.85 12.62 -28.39
N MET A 410 -10.70 13.30 -29.54
CA MET A 410 -10.25 14.69 -29.58
C MET A 410 -11.26 15.64 -28.93
N LYS A 411 -12.57 15.39 -29.06
CA LYS A 411 -13.60 16.15 -28.36
C LYS A 411 -13.53 15.96 -26.85
N LEU A 412 -13.28 14.73 -26.38
CA LEU A 412 -13.14 14.43 -24.95
C LEU A 412 -11.90 15.09 -24.34
N LEU A 413 -10.78 15.11 -25.08
CA LEU A 413 -9.49 15.68 -24.65
C LEU A 413 -9.44 17.21 -24.79
N GLY A 414 -10.17 17.78 -25.75
CA GLY A 414 -10.24 19.23 -25.94
C GLY A 414 -8.87 19.88 -26.12
N ASN A 415 -8.55 20.88 -25.31
CA ASN A 415 -7.32 21.66 -25.42
C ASN A 415 -6.08 21.01 -24.78
N THR A 416 -6.19 19.78 -24.24
CA THR A 416 -5.02 19.07 -23.67
C THR A 416 -4.12 18.46 -24.74
N VAL A 417 -4.53 18.51 -26.01
CA VAL A 417 -3.81 17.95 -27.15
C VAL A 417 -3.70 18.98 -28.27
N THR A 418 -2.68 18.83 -29.11
CA THR A 418 -2.51 19.57 -30.36
C THR A 418 -2.81 18.65 -31.53
N ILE A 419 -3.83 18.98 -32.32
CA ILE A 419 -4.21 18.23 -33.53
C ILE A 419 -3.38 18.73 -34.72
N HIS A 420 -2.75 17.82 -35.43
CA HIS A 420 -1.91 18.12 -36.59
C HIS A 420 -2.68 18.00 -37.92
N PRO A 421 -2.28 18.74 -38.97
CA PRO A 421 -2.92 18.69 -40.29
C PRO A 421 -3.00 17.28 -40.90
N GLU A 422 -2.01 16.43 -40.60
CA GLU A 422 -1.91 15.06 -41.06
C GLU A 422 -2.98 14.15 -40.44
N GLY A 423 -3.71 14.58 -39.41
CA GLY A 423 -4.84 13.84 -38.85
C GLY A 423 -4.50 12.94 -37.66
N TYR A 424 -3.42 13.25 -36.94
CA TYR A 424 -3.10 12.71 -35.61
C TYR A 424 -3.02 13.85 -34.59
N ALA A 425 -2.84 13.55 -33.31
CA ALA A 425 -2.61 14.56 -32.28
C ALA A 425 -1.45 14.20 -31.37
N THR A 426 -0.86 15.21 -30.72
CA THR A 426 0.18 15.05 -29.68
C THR A 426 -0.33 15.64 -28.37
N ASP A 427 0.01 15.01 -27.26
CA ASP A 427 -0.29 15.52 -25.93
C ASP A 427 0.50 16.79 -25.60
N ASN A 428 -0.14 17.79 -25.00
CA ASN A 428 0.50 19.07 -24.70
C ASN A 428 1.38 19.02 -23.44
N ARG A 429 1.23 18.01 -22.57
CA ARG A 429 2.05 17.81 -21.38
C ARG A 429 3.25 16.90 -21.66
N PHE A 430 3.07 15.90 -22.53
CA PHE A 430 4.11 14.93 -22.87
C PHE A 430 4.22 14.76 -24.39
N GLU A 431 5.23 15.38 -25.00
CA GLU A 431 5.43 15.41 -26.46
C GLU A 431 5.64 14.02 -27.09
N ASP A 432 5.98 13.02 -26.28
CA ASP A 432 6.18 11.63 -26.68
C ASP A 432 4.88 10.80 -26.69
N ILE A 433 3.72 11.40 -26.39
CA ILE A 433 2.40 10.75 -26.47
C ILE A 433 1.66 11.23 -27.73
N HIS A 434 1.32 10.29 -28.61
CA HIS A 434 0.62 10.55 -29.86
C HIS A 434 -0.71 9.80 -29.92
N PHE A 435 -1.79 10.49 -30.28
CA PHE A 435 -3.10 9.91 -30.53
C PHE A 435 -3.26 9.67 -32.03
N LEU A 436 -3.55 8.43 -32.41
CA LEU A 436 -3.71 8.03 -33.80
C LEU A 436 -5.17 7.71 -34.11
N PRO A 437 -5.61 7.82 -35.36
CA PRO A 437 -6.94 7.37 -35.78
C PRO A 437 -7.23 5.89 -35.54
N GLU A 438 -8.52 5.54 -35.48
CA GLU A 438 -8.98 4.18 -35.12
C GLU A 438 -8.53 3.06 -36.07
N ASP A 439 -8.00 3.38 -37.26
CA ASP A 439 -7.43 2.43 -38.22
C ASP A 439 -5.89 2.33 -38.17
N MET A 440 -5.27 2.77 -37.07
CA MET A 440 -3.81 2.81 -36.93
C MET A 440 -3.12 1.46 -37.21
N GLU A 441 -1.98 1.55 -37.89
CA GLU A 441 -1.11 0.42 -38.23
C GLU A 441 0.35 0.75 -37.89
N LEU A 442 0.96 -0.02 -37.00
CA LEU A 442 2.30 0.20 -36.46
C LEU A 442 3.24 -0.90 -36.95
N ASN A 443 4.39 -0.54 -37.52
CA ASN A 443 5.34 -1.50 -38.08
C ASN A 443 6.80 -1.12 -37.72
N VAL A 444 7.46 -2.02 -36.99
CA VAL A 444 8.85 -1.86 -36.51
C VAL A 444 9.85 -1.96 -37.67
N GLN A 445 9.62 -2.84 -38.64
CA GLN A 445 10.54 -3.07 -39.76
C GLN A 445 10.59 -1.87 -40.70
N THR A 446 9.44 -1.29 -41.03
CA THR A 446 9.36 -0.06 -41.83
C THR A 446 9.46 1.21 -41.00
N GLN A 447 9.59 1.08 -39.67
CA GLN A 447 9.64 2.16 -38.70
C GLN A 447 8.52 3.22 -38.88
N SER A 448 7.29 2.76 -39.08
CA SER A 448 6.17 3.64 -39.41
C SER A 448 4.89 3.36 -38.62
N ALA A 449 4.15 4.43 -38.36
CA ALA A 449 2.81 4.44 -37.82
C ALA A 449 1.87 5.06 -38.87
N LYS A 450 1.11 4.21 -39.57
CA LYS A 450 0.20 4.59 -40.67
C LYS A 450 -1.24 4.71 -40.18
N PHE A 451 -2.00 5.62 -40.79
CA PHE A 451 -3.41 5.85 -40.47
C PHE A 451 -4.10 6.66 -41.59
N THR A 452 -5.43 6.61 -41.66
CA THR A 452 -6.21 7.45 -42.58
C THR A 452 -6.55 8.79 -41.92
N ASN A 453 -6.24 9.89 -42.59
CA ASN A 453 -6.74 11.20 -42.19
C ASN A 453 -8.27 11.25 -42.41
N LYS A 454 -9.03 11.38 -41.33
CA LYS A 454 -10.51 11.33 -41.40
C LYS A 454 -11.15 12.52 -42.09
N LYS A 455 -10.42 13.63 -42.28
CA LYS A 455 -10.90 14.81 -42.99
C LYS A 455 -10.66 14.74 -44.49
N THR A 456 -9.50 14.22 -44.92
CA THR A 456 -9.11 14.21 -46.34
C THR A 456 -9.28 12.84 -47.00
N GLY A 457 -9.33 11.75 -46.22
CA GLY A 457 -9.32 10.38 -46.72
C GLY A 457 -7.94 9.87 -47.13
N GLU A 458 -6.89 10.69 -47.03
CA GLU A 458 -5.54 10.32 -47.42
C GLU A 458 -4.86 9.40 -46.39
N GLN A 459 -4.02 8.49 -46.89
CA GLN A 459 -3.13 7.69 -46.05
C GLN A 459 -1.94 8.54 -45.59
N GLN A 460 -1.74 8.61 -44.28
CA GLN A 460 -0.70 9.38 -43.63
C GLN A 460 0.19 8.45 -42.82
N SER A 461 1.41 8.91 -42.49
CA SER A 461 2.37 8.13 -41.72
C SER A 461 3.27 9.05 -40.90
N ILE A 462 3.49 8.69 -39.64
CA ILE A 462 4.56 9.26 -38.80
C ILE A 462 5.62 8.20 -38.51
N ARG A 463 6.81 8.67 -38.08
CA ARG A 463 7.91 7.77 -37.74
C ARG A 463 7.65 7.09 -36.40
N LEU A 464 7.91 5.78 -36.35
CA LEU A 464 7.78 4.97 -35.15
C LEU A 464 9.07 5.07 -34.30
N LEU A 465 8.97 5.55 -33.06
CA LEU A 465 10.12 5.87 -32.20
C LEU A 465 10.09 5.08 -30.87
N PRO A 466 11.25 4.63 -30.35
CA PRO A 466 11.39 4.15 -28.97
C PRO A 466 11.00 5.21 -27.95
N ASN A 467 10.51 4.80 -26.77
CA ASN A 467 10.05 5.68 -25.69
C ASN A 467 8.82 6.55 -25.98
N HIS A 468 8.28 6.52 -27.19
CA HIS A 468 7.00 7.16 -27.52
C HIS A 468 5.82 6.24 -27.28
N MET A 469 4.68 6.83 -26.93
CA MET A 469 3.41 6.15 -26.69
C MET A 469 2.41 6.48 -27.78
N TYR A 470 1.87 5.46 -28.45
CA TYR A 470 0.85 5.59 -29.49
C TYR A 470 -0.50 5.13 -28.93
N VAL A 471 -1.47 6.04 -28.87
CA VAL A 471 -2.75 5.85 -28.19
C VAL A 471 -3.87 5.76 -29.23
N HIS A 472 -4.57 4.63 -29.22
CA HIS A 472 -5.81 4.43 -29.97
C HIS A 472 -6.96 5.24 -29.34
N PRO A 473 -8.01 5.66 -30.07
CA PRO A 473 -9.14 6.42 -29.52
C PRO A 473 -9.89 5.74 -28.36
N SER A 474 -9.71 4.43 -28.16
CA SER A 474 -10.23 3.68 -27.01
C SER A 474 -9.36 3.75 -25.75
N GLY A 475 -8.25 4.51 -25.77
CA GLY A 475 -7.25 4.56 -24.69
C GLY A 475 -6.26 3.39 -24.68
N TYR A 476 -6.32 2.51 -25.68
CA TYR A 476 -5.41 1.38 -25.82
C TYR A 476 -4.05 1.91 -26.26
N LYS A 477 -3.01 1.53 -25.53
CA LYS A 477 -1.67 2.11 -25.64
C LYS A 477 -0.73 1.13 -26.33
N VAL A 478 0.10 1.63 -27.23
CA VAL A 478 1.14 0.83 -27.90
C VAL A 478 2.48 1.56 -27.82
N LEU A 479 3.53 0.85 -27.43
CA LEU A 479 4.89 1.35 -27.39
C LEU A 479 5.89 0.37 -28.01
N VAL A 480 7.06 0.89 -28.38
CA VAL A 480 8.14 0.13 -28.99
C VAL A 480 9.21 -0.16 -27.93
N ASN A 481 9.40 -1.45 -27.62
CA ASN A 481 10.33 -1.91 -26.60
C ASN A 481 11.45 -2.75 -27.22
N LYS A 482 12.67 -2.54 -26.74
CA LYS A 482 13.80 -3.42 -27.03
C LYS A 482 13.69 -4.67 -26.16
N HIS A 483 14.02 -5.83 -26.71
CA HIS A 483 14.15 -7.05 -25.93
C HIS A 483 15.35 -6.93 -24.97
N PRO A 484 15.24 -7.34 -23.69
CA PRO A 484 16.32 -7.15 -22.72
C PRO A 484 17.66 -7.80 -23.12
N THR A 485 17.61 -9.01 -23.70
CA THR A 485 18.83 -9.82 -23.96
C THR A 485 19.24 -9.96 -25.43
N ILE A 486 18.40 -9.58 -26.39
CA ILE A 486 18.72 -9.72 -27.83
C ILE A 486 18.45 -8.41 -28.55
N PRO A 487 19.14 -8.10 -29.67
CA PRO A 487 18.98 -6.86 -30.42
C PRO A 487 17.69 -6.87 -31.28
N LYS A 488 16.54 -7.13 -30.66
CA LYS A 488 15.21 -7.18 -31.28
C LYS A 488 14.31 -6.10 -30.68
N TRP A 489 13.49 -5.49 -31.52
CA TRP A 489 12.45 -4.55 -31.12
C TRP A 489 11.07 -5.18 -31.32
N LYS A 490 10.13 -4.85 -30.43
CA LYS A 490 8.75 -5.34 -30.48
C LYS A 490 7.77 -4.26 -30.06
N LEU A 491 6.54 -4.39 -30.52
CA LEU A 491 5.40 -3.60 -30.07
C LEU A 491 4.79 -4.25 -28.82
N THR A 492 4.57 -3.44 -27.79
CA THR A 492 3.86 -3.84 -26.57
C THR A 492 2.53 -3.10 -26.54
N GLY A 493 1.44 -3.84 -26.37
CA GLY A 493 0.11 -3.28 -26.18
C GLY A 493 -0.27 -3.29 -24.70
N ILE A 494 -0.87 -2.20 -24.22
CA ILE A 494 -1.33 -2.04 -22.84
C ILE A 494 -2.80 -1.63 -22.86
N LEU A 495 -3.63 -2.36 -22.11
CA LEU A 495 -5.07 -2.09 -22.04
C LEU A 495 -5.39 -0.71 -21.45
N SER A 496 -6.59 -0.22 -21.74
CA SER A 496 -7.05 1.10 -21.32
C SER A 496 -7.54 1.13 -19.86
N GLU A 497 -8.32 0.12 -19.46
CA GLU A 497 -8.94 0.00 -18.13
C GLU A 497 -8.11 -0.94 -17.24
N PRO A 498 -7.67 -0.50 -16.04
CA PRO A 498 -6.90 -1.33 -15.12
C PRO A 498 -7.77 -2.22 -14.24
N THR A 499 -7.09 -3.08 -13.49
CA THR A 499 -7.66 -3.77 -12.33
C THR A 499 -6.94 -3.33 -11.07
N PHE A 500 -7.66 -2.72 -10.13
CA PHE A 500 -7.10 -2.35 -8.84
C PHE A 500 -7.04 -3.57 -7.90
N CYS A 501 -5.85 -4.10 -7.70
CA CYS A 501 -5.56 -5.17 -6.75
C CYS A 501 -5.19 -4.56 -5.39
N HIS A 502 -5.97 -4.86 -4.36
CA HIS A 502 -5.80 -4.37 -2.99
C HIS A 502 -5.41 -5.54 -2.07
N LYS A 503 -4.36 -5.38 -1.27
CA LYS A 503 -3.74 -6.43 -0.44
C LYS A 503 -3.67 -5.99 1.04
N PRO A 504 -4.79 -6.09 1.79
CA PRO A 504 -4.86 -5.70 3.19
C PRO A 504 -4.43 -6.82 4.14
N SER A 505 -4.41 -6.54 5.45
CA SER A 505 -4.32 -7.53 6.54
C SER A 505 -3.21 -8.57 6.35
N THR A 506 -2.11 -8.17 5.75
CA THR A 506 -1.02 -9.06 5.34
C THR A 506 0.11 -8.96 6.35
N VAL A 507 0.36 -10.06 7.06
CA VAL A 507 1.43 -10.16 8.06
C VAL A 507 2.82 -9.94 7.45
N SER A 508 3.81 -9.62 8.28
CA SER A 508 5.18 -9.43 7.84
C SER A 508 5.72 -10.65 7.08
N GLY A 509 6.15 -10.43 5.84
CA GLY A 509 6.60 -11.46 4.90
C GLY A 509 5.47 -12.26 4.23
N GLY A 510 4.21 -11.82 4.32
CA GLY A 510 3.11 -12.27 3.45
C GLY A 510 3.09 -11.59 2.07
N GLY A 511 4.08 -10.71 1.80
CA GLY A 511 4.29 -10.09 0.50
C GLY A 511 3.31 -8.96 0.18
N LYS A 512 3.06 -8.06 1.13
CA LYS A 512 2.16 -6.89 0.97
C LYS A 512 2.60 -6.00 -0.20
N SER A 513 3.85 -5.52 -0.19
CA SER A 513 4.41 -4.63 -1.23
C SER A 513 4.70 -5.34 -2.56
N GLU A 514 4.74 -6.67 -2.59
CA GLU A 514 4.95 -7.47 -3.81
C GLU A 514 3.82 -7.26 -4.84
N ILE A 515 2.63 -6.85 -4.39
CA ILE A 515 1.50 -6.57 -5.29
C ILE A 515 1.84 -5.46 -6.31
N SER A 516 2.68 -4.49 -5.93
CA SER A 516 3.09 -3.37 -6.78
C SER A 516 4.47 -3.51 -7.41
N LYS A 517 5.34 -4.42 -6.95
CA LYS A 517 6.70 -4.61 -7.51
C LYS A 517 6.68 -5.11 -8.96
N SER A 518 7.64 -4.70 -9.78
CA SER A 518 7.75 -5.15 -11.17
C SER A 518 7.98 -6.66 -11.24
N LEU A 519 7.23 -7.38 -12.09
CA LEU A 519 7.52 -8.78 -12.39
C LEU A 519 8.70 -8.90 -13.37
N ASN A 520 9.05 -7.85 -14.14
CA ASN A 520 10.13 -7.91 -15.13
C ASN A 520 11.47 -8.31 -14.50
N ASP A 521 11.73 -7.89 -13.26
CA ASP A 521 13.00 -8.13 -12.56
C ASP A 521 13.18 -9.62 -12.20
N ALA A 522 12.08 -10.39 -12.19
CA ALA A 522 12.08 -11.83 -11.96
C ALA A 522 12.10 -12.67 -13.26
N VAL A 523 12.02 -12.04 -14.44
CA VAL A 523 11.95 -12.75 -15.73
C VAL A 523 13.33 -13.18 -16.20
N ILE A 524 13.48 -14.47 -16.49
CA ILE A 524 14.70 -15.07 -17.03
C ILE A 524 14.52 -15.27 -18.54
N HIS A 525 15.57 -15.01 -19.32
CA HIS A 525 15.56 -15.18 -20.77
C HIS A 525 16.51 -16.31 -21.18
N GLY A 526 16.02 -17.22 -22.03
CA GLY A 526 16.81 -18.35 -22.54
C GLY A 526 16.32 -18.83 -23.90
N PRO A 527 17.06 -19.72 -24.58
CA PRO A 527 16.67 -20.23 -25.88
C PRO A 527 15.39 -21.08 -25.81
N ILE A 528 14.77 -21.30 -26.97
CA ILE A 528 13.76 -22.34 -27.16
C ILE A 528 14.47 -23.58 -27.70
N PHE A 529 14.53 -24.61 -26.86
CA PHE A 529 15.26 -25.83 -27.18
C PHE A 529 14.52 -26.70 -28.19
N ILE A 530 15.29 -27.29 -29.10
CA ILE A 530 14.85 -28.33 -30.03
C ILE A 530 15.83 -29.50 -29.94
N GLY A 531 15.31 -30.72 -29.85
CA GLY A 531 16.11 -31.93 -29.74
C GLY A 531 16.71 -32.28 -31.10
N ASN A 532 15.86 -32.79 -31.99
CA ASN A 532 16.22 -33.06 -33.39
C ASN A 532 15.25 -32.29 -34.29
N TYR A 533 15.79 -31.37 -35.11
CA TYR A 533 14.97 -30.49 -35.93
C TYR A 533 13.96 -31.24 -36.81
N GLU A 534 14.39 -32.29 -37.52
CA GLU A 534 13.51 -32.97 -38.47
C GLU A 534 12.44 -33.82 -37.78
N GLU A 535 12.83 -34.53 -36.71
CA GLU A 535 11.92 -35.37 -35.93
C GLU A 535 10.90 -34.52 -35.17
N ASP A 536 11.36 -33.50 -34.44
CA ASP A 536 10.50 -32.65 -33.63
C ASP A 536 9.52 -31.85 -34.52
N MET A 537 9.98 -31.30 -35.65
CA MET A 537 9.10 -30.58 -36.59
C MET A 537 8.06 -31.49 -37.25
N ALA A 538 8.39 -32.76 -37.50
CA ALA A 538 7.42 -33.72 -38.01
C ALA A 538 6.29 -33.97 -37.01
N VAL A 539 6.61 -34.09 -35.71
CA VAL A 539 5.60 -34.21 -34.64
C VAL A 539 4.74 -32.94 -34.55
N VAL A 540 5.36 -31.75 -34.59
CA VAL A 540 4.61 -30.48 -34.59
C VAL A 540 3.63 -30.41 -35.76
N GLU A 541 4.05 -30.80 -36.95
CA GLU A 541 3.21 -30.81 -38.15
C GLU A 541 2.01 -31.77 -38.02
N GLN A 542 2.20 -32.93 -37.40
CA GLN A 542 1.10 -33.85 -37.07
C GLN A 542 0.09 -33.20 -36.13
N ILE A 543 0.56 -32.51 -35.09
CA ILE A 543 -0.32 -31.83 -34.11
C ILE A 543 -1.10 -30.70 -34.80
N VAL A 544 -0.44 -29.89 -35.63
CA VAL A 544 -1.06 -28.78 -36.36
C VAL A 544 -2.18 -29.25 -37.30
N ASN A 545 -1.99 -30.39 -37.96
CA ASN A 545 -2.90 -30.93 -38.96
C ASN A 545 -3.96 -31.89 -38.40
N ARG A 546 -3.91 -32.24 -37.11
CA ARG A 546 -4.89 -33.11 -36.45
C ARG A 546 -6.27 -32.45 -36.35
N ASP A 547 -7.33 -33.24 -36.50
CA ASP A 547 -8.70 -32.80 -36.21
C ASP A 547 -9.00 -32.92 -34.70
N TYR A 548 -9.50 -31.82 -34.13
CA TYR A 548 -9.87 -31.70 -32.72
C TYR A 548 -11.38 -31.58 -32.51
N SER A 549 -12.20 -31.78 -33.54
CA SER A 549 -13.67 -31.67 -33.47
C SER A 549 -14.32 -32.61 -32.43
N ASN A 550 -13.67 -33.73 -32.12
CA ASN A 550 -14.19 -34.76 -31.21
C ASN A 550 -13.41 -34.87 -29.88
N CYS A 551 -12.57 -33.89 -29.52
CA CYS A 551 -11.75 -34.02 -28.31
C CYS A 551 -12.54 -33.87 -27.00
N LEU A 552 -13.68 -33.17 -26.99
CA LEU A 552 -14.53 -32.94 -25.81
C LEU A 552 -15.47 -34.12 -25.53
N LEU A 553 -15.72 -34.39 -24.25
CA LEU A 553 -16.76 -35.35 -23.84
C LEU A 553 -18.16 -34.84 -24.25
N PRO A 554 -19.12 -35.74 -24.51
CA PRO A 554 -20.47 -35.40 -25.01
C PRO A 554 -21.20 -34.33 -24.18
N GLU A 555 -21.14 -34.42 -22.86
CA GLU A 555 -21.76 -33.49 -21.91
C GLU A 555 -21.21 -32.06 -21.99
N TYR A 556 -19.99 -31.88 -22.52
CA TYR A 556 -19.39 -30.57 -22.74
C TYR A 556 -19.55 -30.07 -24.18
N LYS A 557 -20.08 -30.88 -25.11
CA LYS A 557 -20.29 -30.46 -26.52
C LYS A 557 -21.43 -29.45 -26.68
N GLU A 558 -22.53 -29.57 -25.93
CA GLU A 558 -23.68 -28.66 -26.04
C GLU A 558 -23.35 -27.20 -25.64
N HIS A 559 -22.36 -27.01 -24.78
CA HIS A 559 -21.87 -25.68 -24.36
C HIS A 559 -20.83 -25.08 -25.31
N HIS A 560 -20.42 -25.81 -26.36
CA HIS A 560 -19.40 -25.42 -27.33
C HIS A 560 -19.95 -25.55 -28.76
N SER A 561 -20.84 -24.64 -29.16
CA SER A 561 -21.57 -24.66 -30.44
C SER A 561 -20.74 -24.30 -31.69
N ASP A 562 -19.49 -23.89 -31.55
CA ASP A 562 -18.65 -23.46 -32.66
C ASP A 562 -17.81 -24.63 -33.24
N PRO A 563 -17.67 -24.75 -34.58
CA PRO A 563 -16.79 -25.73 -35.20
C PRO A 563 -15.33 -25.53 -34.75
N SER A 564 -14.59 -26.64 -34.58
CA SER A 564 -13.20 -26.61 -34.15
C SER A 564 -12.33 -25.80 -35.13
N ARG A 565 -11.70 -24.73 -34.61
CA ARG A 565 -10.81 -23.87 -35.40
C ARG A 565 -9.43 -24.53 -35.58
N PRO A 566 -8.81 -24.52 -36.76
CA PRO A 566 -7.44 -25.01 -36.94
C PRO A 566 -6.43 -24.31 -36.01
N ILE A 567 -5.36 -25.01 -35.61
CA ILE A 567 -4.36 -24.49 -34.65
C ILE A 567 -3.77 -23.15 -35.11
N LEU A 568 -3.29 -23.08 -36.36
CA LEU A 568 -2.64 -21.88 -36.90
C LEU A 568 -3.62 -20.80 -37.37
N SER A 569 -4.93 -21.04 -37.32
CA SER A 569 -5.94 -20.03 -37.70
C SER A 569 -5.78 -18.73 -36.92
N MET A 570 -5.82 -17.58 -37.62
CA MET A 570 -5.80 -16.25 -36.98
C MET A 570 -7.00 -16.01 -36.05
N ASP A 571 -8.04 -16.82 -36.20
CA ASP A 571 -9.25 -16.79 -35.38
C ASP A 571 -9.09 -17.52 -34.05
N ARG A 572 -7.95 -18.20 -33.85
CA ARG A 572 -7.64 -18.99 -32.66
C ARG A 572 -6.48 -18.35 -31.91
N THR A 573 -6.71 -17.95 -30.65
CA THR A 573 -5.69 -17.30 -29.80
C THR A 573 -4.67 -18.31 -29.29
N LEU A 574 -3.45 -17.87 -28.97
CA LEU A 574 -2.42 -18.74 -28.39
C LEU A 574 -2.91 -19.43 -27.10
N GLY A 575 -3.54 -18.68 -26.19
CA GLY A 575 -4.13 -19.25 -24.97
C GLY A 575 -5.16 -20.35 -25.23
N SER A 576 -5.98 -20.22 -26.29
CA SER A 576 -6.94 -21.28 -26.67
C SER A 576 -6.29 -22.50 -27.33
N VAL A 577 -5.09 -22.35 -27.90
CA VAL A 577 -4.28 -23.48 -28.38
C VAL A 577 -3.65 -24.18 -27.18
N ILE A 578 -3.06 -23.43 -26.24
CA ILE A 578 -2.51 -23.98 -24.99
C ILE A 578 -3.58 -24.77 -24.24
N LYS A 579 -4.78 -24.19 -24.06
CA LYS A 579 -5.91 -24.86 -23.40
C LYS A 579 -6.30 -26.18 -24.09
N LEU A 580 -6.32 -26.21 -25.43
CA LEU A 580 -6.64 -27.43 -26.20
C LEU A 580 -5.59 -28.52 -26.03
N LEU A 581 -4.32 -28.11 -25.94
CA LEU A 581 -3.16 -28.99 -25.90
C LEU A 581 -2.65 -29.24 -24.48
N THR A 582 -3.44 -28.89 -23.46
CA THR A 582 -3.14 -29.21 -22.06
C THR A 582 -4.19 -30.22 -21.58
N PRO A 583 -3.78 -31.39 -21.04
CA PRO A 583 -4.71 -32.41 -20.54
C PRO A 583 -5.74 -31.83 -19.56
N ASP A 584 -6.99 -32.28 -19.68
CA ASP A 584 -8.14 -31.75 -18.92
C ASP A 584 -9.22 -32.84 -18.75
N ASP A 585 -9.98 -32.78 -17.66
CA ASP A 585 -11.03 -33.75 -17.36
C ASP A 585 -12.24 -33.63 -18.30
N ILE A 586 -12.39 -32.50 -19.00
CA ILE A 586 -13.41 -32.27 -20.02
C ILE A 586 -13.13 -32.98 -21.36
N TYR A 587 -11.92 -33.53 -21.55
CA TYR A 587 -11.52 -34.18 -22.79
C TYR A 587 -11.70 -35.70 -22.71
N THR A 588 -11.88 -36.32 -23.89
CA THR A 588 -11.88 -37.78 -24.04
C THR A 588 -10.56 -38.39 -23.58
N GLU A 589 -10.62 -39.61 -23.04
CA GLU A 589 -9.43 -40.35 -22.60
C GLU A 589 -8.41 -40.53 -23.74
N GLU A 590 -8.90 -40.75 -24.97
CA GLU A 590 -8.05 -40.85 -26.17
C GLU A 590 -7.27 -39.55 -26.42
N HIS A 591 -7.92 -38.39 -26.31
CA HIS A 591 -7.27 -37.10 -26.51
C HIS A 591 -6.25 -36.81 -25.41
N ASN A 592 -6.59 -37.08 -24.14
CA ASN A 592 -5.65 -36.89 -23.04
C ASN A 592 -4.42 -37.80 -23.17
N LYS A 593 -4.59 -39.09 -23.51
CA LYS A 593 -3.47 -40.00 -23.78
C LYS A 593 -2.61 -39.53 -24.95
N PHE A 594 -3.22 -38.97 -26.00
CA PHE A 594 -2.49 -38.33 -27.09
C PHE A 594 -1.65 -37.14 -26.60
N LEU A 595 -2.22 -36.24 -25.81
CA LEU A 595 -1.49 -35.10 -25.25
C LEU A 595 -0.34 -35.52 -24.33
N GLU A 596 -0.57 -36.51 -23.46
CA GLU A 596 0.44 -37.05 -22.54
C GLU A 596 1.59 -37.75 -23.26
N SER A 597 1.34 -38.28 -24.46
CA SER A 597 2.40 -38.90 -25.29
C SER A 597 3.37 -37.90 -25.90
N ILE A 598 3.04 -36.60 -25.91
CA ILE A 598 3.82 -35.55 -26.55
C ILE A 598 4.82 -34.95 -25.54
N PRO A 599 6.13 -34.95 -25.84
CA PRO A 599 7.11 -34.29 -25.00
C PRO A 599 6.87 -32.77 -24.86
N ASN A 600 7.09 -32.22 -23.66
CA ASN A 600 6.81 -30.81 -23.36
C ASN A 600 7.56 -29.80 -24.27
N HIS A 601 8.77 -30.14 -24.75
CA HIS A 601 9.52 -29.24 -25.63
C HIS A 601 8.84 -29.07 -27.00
N ILE A 602 8.10 -30.07 -27.48
CA ILE A 602 7.30 -30.00 -28.71
C ILE A 602 6.22 -28.93 -28.59
N PHE A 603 5.53 -28.86 -27.45
CA PHE A 603 4.53 -27.81 -27.21
C PHE A 603 5.17 -26.42 -27.18
N ALA A 604 6.34 -26.27 -26.54
CA ALA A 604 7.06 -24.99 -26.54
C ALA A 604 7.43 -24.52 -27.97
N ILE A 605 7.82 -25.45 -28.86
CA ILE A 605 8.07 -25.20 -30.27
C ILE A 605 6.77 -24.80 -31.00
N LEU A 606 5.69 -25.58 -30.83
CA LEU A 606 4.39 -25.30 -31.45
C LEU A 606 3.85 -23.93 -31.03
N PHE A 607 3.93 -23.57 -29.76
CA PHE A 607 3.49 -22.27 -29.26
C PHE A 607 4.35 -21.13 -29.80
N ALA A 608 5.66 -21.34 -29.94
CA ALA A 608 6.55 -20.37 -30.60
C ALA A 608 6.16 -20.19 -32.08
N ILE A 609 5.83 -21.27 -32.78
CA ILE A 609 5.34 -21.22 -34.16
C ILE A 609 4.02 -20.46 -34.21
N LYS A 610 3.03 -20.83 -33.39
CA LYS A 610 1.72 -20.17 -33.33
C LYS A 610 1.85 -18.67 -33.06
N SER A 611 2.74 -18.29 -32.15
CA SER A 611 2.95 -16.88 -31.79
C SER A 611 3.62 -16.06 -32.89
N ASN A 612 4.43 -16.68 -33.75
CA ASN A 612 5.12 -15.99 -34.86
C ASN A 612 4.43 -16.22 -36.22
N TYR A 613 3.38 -17.06 -36.26
CA TYR A 613 2.62 -17.35 -37.47
C TYR A 613 1.94 -16.10 -38.01
N LYS A 614 2.05 -15.92 -39.33
CA LYS A 614 1.35 -14.89 -40.08
C LYS A 614 0.56 -15.55 -41.20
N ALA A 615 -0.59 -14.96 -41.57
CA ALA A 615 -1.50 -15.53 -42.55
C ALA A 615 -0.85 -15.76 -43.94
N ASP A 616 0.13 -14.92 -44.31
CA ASP A 616 0.90 -15.02 -45.55
C ASP A 616 1.87 -16.20 -45.61
N MET A 617 2.23 -16.79 -44.45
CA MET A 617 3.04 -18.02 -44.40
C MET A 617 2.27 -19.24 -44.93
N GLY A 618 0.94 -19.20 -44.84
CA GLY A 618 0.06 -20.28 -45.31
C GLY A 618 0.45 -21.64 -44.71
N THR A 619 0.52 -22.66 -45.57
CA THR A 619 0.98 -24.02 -45.21
C THR A 619 2.51 -24.15 -45.17
N ASN A 620 3.26 -23.18 -45.70
CA ASN A 620 4.71 -23.20 -45.79
C ASN A 620 5.41 -22.59 -44.56
N TRP A 621 4.78 -22.64 -43.39
CA TRP A 621 5.30 -22.03 -42.16
C TRP A 621 6.64 -22.63 -41.71
N ARG A 622 6.87 -23.94 -41.94
CA ARG A 622 8.06 -24.68 -41.50
C ARG A 622 9.38 -24.06 -41.97
N LYS A 623 9.45 -23.56 -43.22
CA LYS A 623 10.67 -22.95 -43.80
C LYS A 623 11.16 -21.71 -43.06
N HIS A 624 10.31 -21.09 -42.25
CA HIS A 624 10.65 -19.89 -41.48
C HIS A 624 11.35 -20.22 -40.16
N PHE A 625 11.38 -21.49 -39.76
CA PHE A 625 12.00 -21.95 -38.53
C PHE A 625 13.18 -22.87 -38.85
N THR A 626 14.35 -22.56 -38.29
CA THR A 626 15.61 -23.23 -38.62
C THR A 626 16.45 -23.48 -37.36
N VAL A 627 17.54 -24.23 -37.50
CA VAL A 627 18.62 -24.34 -36.51
C VAL A 627 19.94 -24.04 -37.20
N ASP A 628 20.93 -23.56 -36.44
CA ASP A 628 22.29 -23.44 -36.98
C ASP A 628 22.94 -24.81 -37.16
N ILE A 629 23.96 -24.88 -38.01
CA ILE A 629 24.89 -26.01 -38.02
C ILE A 629 26.10 -25.59 -37.18
N THR A 630 26.26 -26.19 -36.01
CA THR A 630 27.38 -25.93 -35.10
C THR A 630 28.32 -27.12 -35.12
N ASN A 631 29.59 -26.90 -35.47
CA ASN A 631 30.61 -27.96 -35.60
C ASN A 631 30.17 -29.15 -36.48
N GLY A 632 29.40 -28.88 -37.55
CA GLY A 632 28.93 -29.89 -38.51
C GLY A 632 27.67 -30.65 -38.09
N SER A 633 27.08 -30.35 -36.93
CA SER A 633 25.82 -30.95 -36.46
C SER A 633 24.72 -29.88 -36.33
N PRO A 634 23.43 -30.23 -36.56
CA PRO A 634 22.32 -29.34 -36.24
C PRO A 634 22.37 -28.91 -34.78
N GLY A 635 22.20 -27.62 -34.52
CA GLY A 635 22.14 -27.05 -33.18
C GLY A 635 20.79 -27.31 -32.50
N HIS A 636 20.74 -27.00 -31.21
CA HIS A 636 19.57 -27.25 -30.35
C HIS A 636 18.76 -25.99 -30.00
N GLU A 637 18.99 -24.89 -30.72
CA GLU A 637 18.28 -23.63 -30.53
C GLU A 637 17.42 -23.32 -31.74
N LEU A 638 16.09 -23.28 -31.54
CA LEU A 638 15.17 -22.92 -32.60
C LEU A 638 15.35 -21.45 -32.99
N LYS A 639 15.40 -21.18 -34.30
CA LYS A 639 15.44 -19.85 -34.88
C LYS A 639 14.19 -19.54 -35.67
N PHE A 640 13.88 -18.26 -35.79
CA PHE A 640 12.85 -17.75 -36.70
C PHE A 640 13.47 -16.72 -37.64
N GLN A 641 13.37 -16.96 -38.95
CA GLN A 641 13.98 -16.12 -39.99
C GLN A 641 15.47 -15.83 -39.74
N ASN A 642 16.23 -16.89 -39.40
CA ASN A 642 17.66 -16.85 -39.06
C ASN A 642 18.03 -16.00 -37.82
N ARG A 643 17.04 -15.63 -36.99
CA ARG A 643 17.24 -14.93 -35.72
C ARG A 643 16.97 -15.86 -34.55
N GLN A 644 17.71 -15.68 -33.47
CA GLN A 644 17.52 -16.45 -32.23
C GLN A 644 16.11 -16.22 -31.66
N LEU A 645 15.39 -17.30 -31.35
CA LEU A 645 14.16 -17.22 -30.56
C LEU A 645 14.50 -17.33 -29.08
N VAL A 646 14.06 -16.34 -28.31
CA VAL A 646 14.25 -16.30 -26.87
C VAL A 646 12.89 -16.51 -26.20
N GLY A 647 12.84 -17.52 -25.35
CA GLY A 647 11.75 -17.74 -24.40
C GLY A 647 11.94 -16.89 -23.15
N SER A 648 10.83 -16.54 -22.52
CA SER A 648 10.81 -15.94 -21.19
C SER A 648 10.36 -16.97 -20.18
N TYR A 649 11.04 -17.02 -19.04
CA TYR A 649 10.81 -17.99 -17.98
C TYR A 649 10.63 -17.26 -16.65
N LEU A 650 9.83 -17.84 -15.77
CA LEU A 650 9.66 -17.34 -14.40
C LEU A 650 9.94 -18.49 -13.43
N ARG A 651 10.69 -18.21 -12.37
CA ARG A 651 10.80 -19.13 -11.24
C ARG A 651 9.48 -19.17 -10.50
N VAL A 652 8.96 -20.38 -10.25
CA VAL A 652 7.79 -20.59 -9.40
C VAL A 652 8.13 -21.65 -8.36
N GLY A 653 8.78 -21.19 -7.30
CA GLY A 653 9.25 -22.01 -6.20
C GLY A 653 10.50 -22.84 -6.51
N PHE A 654 10.82 -23.70 -5.55
CA PHE A 654 12.00 -24.55 -5.56
C PHE A 654 11.61 -26.03 -5.52
N SER A 655 12.47 -26.87 -6.09
CA SER A 655 12.47 -28.31 -5.85
C SER A 655 13.01 -28.62 -4.45
N GLN A 656 12.85 -29.86 -3.99
CA GLN A 656 13.29 -30.27 -2.65
C GLN A 656 14.81 -30.19 -2.45
N ASP A 657 15.60 -30.31 -3.51
CA ASP A 657 17.06 -30.15 -3.52
C ASP A 657 17.51 -28.68 -3.62
N GLY A 658 16.56 -27.74 -3.63
CA GLY A 658 16.83 -26.30 -3.76
C GLY A 658 17.00 -25.83 -5.20
N THR A 659 16.83 -26.69 -6.22
CA THR A 659 16.87 -26.26 -7.63
C THR A 659 15.66 -25.39 -7.99
N TRP A 660 15.86 -24.43 -8.89
CA TRP A 660 14.78 -23.53 -9.33
C TRP A 660 13.79 -24.25 -10.24
N ARG A 661 12.49 -24.05 -9.99
CA ARG A 661 11.42 -24.54 -10.88
C ARG A 661 11.05 -23.43 -11.87
N ASN A 662 11.69 -23.45 -13.03
CA ASN A 662 11.49 -22.44 -14.07
C ASN A 662 10.39 -22.85 -15.06
N TYR A 663 9.43 -21.98 -15.29
CA TYR A 663 8.32 -22.22 -16.22
C TYR A 663 8.35 -21.23 -17.37
N LYS A 664 8.21 -21.74 -18.60
CA LYS A 664 8.10 -20.92 -19.80
C LYS A 664 6.80 -20.14 -19.78
N MET A 665 6.92 -18.82 -19.84
CA MET A 665 5.81 -17.90 -20.06
C MET A 665 5.43 -17.91 -21.54
N ARG A 666 4.19 -17.51 -21.81
CA ARG A 666 3.69 -17.35 -23.17
C ARG A 666 4.52 -16.34 -23.94
N GLN A 667 4.75 -16.63 -25.22
CA GLN A 667 5.50 -15.73 -26.10
C GLN A 667 4.79 -14.36 -26.32
N ASP A 668 3.47 -14.34 -26.18
CA ASP A 668 2.64 -13.14 -26.26
C ASP A 668 2.39 -12.45 -24.91
N PHE A 669 2.90 -13.00 -23.80
CA PHE A 669 2.79 -12.41 -22.47
C PHE A 669 3.82 -11.30 -22.27
N ILE A 670 3.35 -10.20 -21.68
CA ILE A 670 4.19 -9.12 -21.14
C ILE A 670 3.68 -8.88 -19.71
N PRO A 671 4.57 -8.77 -18.71
CA PRO A 671 4.19 -8.34 -17.37
C PRO A 671 3.30 -7.11 -17.38
N ALA A 672 2.32 -7.07 -16.48
CA ALA A 672 1.38 -5.97 -16.38
C ALA A 672 2.12 -4.67 -16.12
N SER A 673 1.69 -3.60 -16.79
CA SER A 673 2.09 -2.25 -16.38
C SER A 673 1.36 -1.94 -15.09
N LYS A 674 2.08 -1.54 -14.04
CA LYS A 674 1.53 -1.30 -12.71
C LYS A 674 1.75 0.13 -12.25
N VAL A 675 0.72 0.72 -11.67
CA VAL A 675 0.80 1.99 -10.94
C VAL A 675 0.47 1.70 -9.48
N GLN A 676 1.42 1.96 -8.59
CA GLN A 676 1.21 1.74 -7.15
C GLN A 676 0.17 2.73 -6.61
N MET A 677 -0.80 2.22 -5.85
CA MET A 677 -1.86 3.02 -5.23
C MET A 677 -1.75 3.04 -3.70
N GLU A 678 -1.15 1.99 -3.12
CA GLU A 678 -1.07 1.75 -1.68
C GLU A 678 0.23 1.00 -1.36
N ASP A 679 0.72 1.11 -0.11
CA ASP A 679 1.88 0.34 0.35
C ASP A 679 1.82 -0.01 1.84
N ASP A 680 1.62 0.95 2.74
CA ASP A 680 1.69 0.71 4.19
C ASP A 680 0.68 1.46 5.05
N ILE A 681 0.38 2.73 4.77
CA ILE A 681 -0.66 3.51 5.42
C ILE A 681 -1.68 3.95 4.37
N THR A 682 -2.85 3.32 4.37
CA THR A 682 -3.91 3.59 3.41
C THR A 682 -5.12 4.18 4.12
N ALA A 683 -5.67 5.26 3.56
CA ALA A 683 -7.02 5.74 3.87
C ALA A 683 -7.98 5.22 2.81
N SER A 684 -9.14 4.71 3.22
CA SER A 684 -10.17 4.24 2.28
C SER A 684 -11.58 4.60 2.72
N VAL A 685 -12.52 4.54 1.78
CA VAL A 685 -13.94 4.85 1.97
C VAL A 685 -14.79 3.92 1.11
N VAL A 686 -15.97 3.54 1.62
CA VAL A 686 -16.98 2.79 0.85
C VAL A 686 -18.14 3.69 0.51
N VAL A 687 -18.48 3.73 -0.77
CA VAL A 687 -19.55 4.57 -1.31
C VAL A 687 -20.49 3.77 -2.22
N PRO A 688 -21.79 4.09 -2.24
CA PRO A 688 -22.72 3.53 -3.22
C PRO A 688 -22.25 3.80 -4.64
N ARG A 689 -22.26 2.78 -5.49
CA ARG A 689 -21.78 2.88 -6.89
C ARG A 689 -22.51 3.97 -7.68
N GLU A 690 -23.79 4.14 -7.42
CA GLU A 690 -24.65 5.12 -8.12
C GLU A 690 -24.29 6.58 -7.86
N GLN A 691 -23.57 6.86 -6.77
CA GLN A 691 -23.05 8.20 -6.48
C GLN A 691 -21.82 8.54 -7.34
N LEU A 692 -21.25 7.56 -8.05
CA LEU A 692 -20.05 7.71 -8.86
C LEU A 692 -20.38 7.80 -10.35
N LYS A 693 -19.68 8.70 -11.05
CA LYS A 693 -19.82 8.89 -12.49
C LYS A 693 -18.75 8.12 -13.27
N GLY A 694 -19.15 7.60 -14.42
CA GLY A 694 -18.25 7.03 -15.44
C GLY A 694 -17.53 5.73 -15.06
N LEU A 695 -18.04 4.98 -14.07
CA LEU A 695 -17.57 3.62 -13.85
C LEU A 695 -17.98 2.71 -15.03
N PRO A 696 -17.10 1.78 -15.47
CA PRO A 696 -17.46 0.83 -16.53
C PRO A 696 -18.69 -0.02 -16.16
N SER A 697 -19.47 -0.39 -17.17
CA SER A 697 -20.68 -1.21 -17.03
C SER A 697 -20.42 -2.56 -16.34
N GLU A 698 -19.20 -3.06 -16.41
CA GLU A 698 -18.71 -4.29 -15.81
C GLU A 698 -18.68 -4.21 -14.28
N TYR A 699 -18.69 -3.01 -13.70
CA TYR A 699 -18.83 -2.79 -12.26
C TYR A 699 -20.29 -2.72 -11.80
N SER A 700 -21.28 -2.83 -12.70
CA SER A 700 -22.72 -2.78 -12.34
C SER A 700 -23.14 -3.81 -11.31
N ARG A 701 -22.40 -4.92 -11.20
CA ARG A 701 -22.63 -5.98 -10.22
C ARG A 701 -22.32 -5.58 -8.77
N TYR A 702 -21.49 -4.55 -8.55
CA TYR A 702 -21.10 -4.12 -7.22
C TYR A 702 -22.06 -3.02 -6.73
N PRO A 703 -22.80 -3.22 -5.62
CA PRO A 703 -23.73 -2.21 -5.11
C PRO A 703 -23.01 -0.98 -4.54
N SER A 704 -21.96 -1.22 -3.76
CA SER A 704 -21.01 -0.21 -3.29
C SER A 704 -19.62 -0.55 -3.80
N VAL A 705 -18.72 0.44 -3.82
CA VAL A 705 -17.32 0.24 -4.16
C VAL A 705 -16.41 0.90 -3.13
N LYS A 706 -15.21 0.35 -3.00
CA LYS A 706 -14.16 0.91 -2.14
C LYS A 706 -13.21 1.77 -2.96
N VAL A 707 -12.90 2.97 -2.45
CA VAL A 707 -11.89 3.88 -3.00
C VAL A 707 -10.81 4.06 -1.93
N SER A 708 -9.54 4.03 -2.33
CA SER A 708 -8.40 4.15 -1.42
C SER A 708 -7.35 5.14 -1.94
N GLN A 709 -6.57 5.67 -1.00
CA GLN A 709 -5.45 6.57 -1.29
C GLN A 709 -4.35 6.36 -0.24
N ASN A 710 -3.11 6.31 -0.71
CA ASN A 710 -1.95 6.26 0.17
C ASN A 710 -1.78 7.59 0.95
N CYS A 711 -1.61 7.49 2.26
CA CYS A 711 -1.41 8.64 3.15
C CYS A 711 0.02 9.22 3.08
N GLU A 712 0.94 8.54 2.40
CA GLU A 712 2.39 8.79 2.41
C GLU A 712 2.88 9.36 1.07
N TRP A 713 3.75 10.37 1.12
CA TRP A 713 4.50 10.89 -0.02
C TRP A 713 5.80 10.13 -0.28
N ARG A 714 6.40 9.57 0.78
CA ARG A 714 7.61 8.74 0.73
C ARG A 714 7.43 7.47 1.55
N LEU A 715 7.94 6.36 1.03
CA LEU A 715 7.80 5.02 1.59
C LEU A 715 9.08 4.61 2.31
N PHE A 716 8.96 4.18 3.56
CA PHE A 716 10.11 3.76 4.38
C PHE A 716 10.54 2.32 4.07
N GLN A 717 11.17 2.15 2.92
CA GLN A 717 11.55 0.85 2.37
C GLN A 717 12.65 0.17 3.19
N ARG A 718 12.63 -1.17 3.20
CA ARG A 718 13.71 -2.02 3.71
C ARG A 718 14.26 -2.84 2.55
N PRO A 719 15.37 -2.42 1.92
CA PRO A 719 15.90 -3.10 0.74
C PRO A 719 16.73 -4.32 1.14
N ASP A 720 16.06 -5.43 1.47
CA ASP A 720 16.73 -6.67 1.91
C ASP A 720 17.67 -7.23 0.82
N ASP A 721 17.30 -7.08 -0.46
CA ASP A 721 18.03 -7.67 -1.59
C ASP A 721 19.17 -6.77 -2.13
N ALA A 722 19.18 -5.47 -1.79
CA ALA A 722 20.19 -4.52 -2.27
C ALA A 722 21.59 -4.73 -1.65
N ILE A 723 21.72 -5.66 -0.70
CA ILE A 723 23.01 -6.18 -0.25
C ILE A 723 23.76 -6.94 -1.37
N HIS A 724 23.03 -7.42 -2.38
CA HIS A 724 23.56 -8.07 -3.57
C HIS A 724 23.69 -7.03 -4.70
N PRO A 725 24.92 -6.60 -5.06
CA PRO A 725 25.13 -5.59 -6.10
C PRO A 725 24.44 -5.92 -7.42
N GLY A 726 23.74 -4.95 -8.00
CA GLY A 726 23.06 -5.07 -9.29
C GLY A 726 21.73 -5.81 -9.28
N TYR A 727 21.32 -6.38 -8.14
CA TYR A 727 20.09 -7.18 -8.06
C TYR A 727 18.83 -6.32 -7.93
N ASP A 728 18.80 -5.40 -6.94
CA ASP A 728 17.68 -4.48 -6.74
C ASP A 728 17.95 -3.16 -7.47
N THR A 729 17.62 -3.13 -8.76
CA THR A 729 17.90 -1.99 -9.64
C THR A 729 17.14 -0.74 -9.25
N LEU A 730 15.95 -0.89 -8.64
CA LEU A 730 15.14 0.24 -8.19
C LEU A 730 15.76 0.88 -6.95
N THR A 731 16.14 0.08 -5.96
CA THR A 731 16.83 0.59 -4.76
C THR A 731 18.13 1.31 -5.13
N GLU A 732 18.95 0.72 -6.01
CA GLU A 732 20.21 1.35 -6.42
C GLU A 732 19.98 2.67 -7.16
N SER A 733 18.96 2.77 -8.01
CA SER A 733 18.55 4.02 -8.64
C SER A 733 18.07 5.06 -7.63
N ASP A 734 17.19 4.67 -6.71
CA ASP A 734 16.64 5.56 -5.68
C ASP A 734 17.74 6.09 -4.75
N MET A 735 18.61 5.21 -4.26
CA MET A 735 19.70 5.55 -3.34
C MET A 735 20.80 6.38 -3.99
N SER A 736 20.86 6.42 -5.33
CA SER A 736 21.78 7.26 -6.09
C SER A 736 21.18 8.64 -6.41
N SER A 737 19.88 8.82 -6.20
CA SER A 737 19.15 10.06 -6.53
C SER A 737 19.38 11.17 -5.49
N PRO A 738 19.31 12.46 -5.87
CA PRO A 738 19.38 13.57 -4.92
C PRO A 738 18.20 13.61 -3.97
N GLY A 739 18.42 14.16 -2.76
CA GLY A 739 17.39 14.31 -1.73
C GLY A 739 17.17 13.06 -0.87
N LEU A 740 18.08 12.10 -0.89
CA LEU A 740 17.95 10.85 -0.12
C LEU A 740 17.85 11.12 1.39
N PHE A 741 16.89 10.49 2.05
CA PHE A 741 16.91 10.25 3.49
C PHE A 741 17.12 8.75 3.71
N CYS A 742 18.19 8.37 4.40
CA CYS A 742 18.47 6.98 4.72
C CYS A 742 18.88 6.76 6.18
N SER A 743 18.79 5.51 6.62
CA SER A 743 19.09 5.08 7.98
C SER A 743 19.63 3.66 7.97
N ASN A 744 20.53 3.36 8.92
CA ASN A 744 21.20 2.07 9.08
C ASN A 744 22.06 1.66 7.87
N PHE A 745 22.80 2.61 7.31
CA PHE A 745 23.89 2.36 6.37
C PHE A 745 25.23 2.76 7.00
N GLU A 746 26.32 2.17 6.52
CA GLU A 746 27.66 2.60 6.90
C GLU A 746 27.96 3.99 6.32
N PRO A 747 28.44 4.95 7.12
CA PRO A 747 28.93 6.23 6.62
C PRO A 747 30.29 6.01 5.94
N LEU A 748 30.32 6.05 4.61
CA LEU A 748 31.52 5.78 3.82
C LEU A 748 32.31 7.06 3.59
N THR A 749 33.59 7.04 3.93
CA THR A 749 34.53 8.12 3.59
C THR A 749 34.98 8.02 2.13
N LYS A 750 35.60 9.09 1.65
CA LYS A 750 36.27 9.14 0.34
C LYS A 750 37.20 7.96 0.07
N ASP A 751 38.05 7.60 1.03
CA ASP A 751 39.02 6.51 0.88
C ASP A 751 38.36 5.13 0.77
N LEU A 752 37.33 4.87 1.57
CA LEU A 752 36.54 3.63 1.48
C LEU A 752 35.79 3.56 0.16
N MET A 753 35.22 4.67 -0.30
CA MET A 753 34.54 4.73 -1.59
C MET A 753 35.51 4.42 -2.73
N LYS A 754 36.72 5.00 -2.68
CA LYS A 754 37.78 4.71 -3.66
C LYS A 754 38.12 3.22 -3.69
N LEU A 755 38.32 2.60 -2.52
CA LEU A 755 38.57 1.16 -2.42
C LEU A 755 37.46 0.32 -3.09
N PHE A 756 36.19 0.64 -2.84
CA PHE A 756 35.06 -0.07 -3.46
C PHE A 756 34.96 0.17 -4.97
N THR A 757 35.33 1.34 -5.47
CA THR A 757 35.38 1.59 -6.93
C THR A 757 36.55 0.90 -7.63
N GLU A 758 37.65 0.59 -6.90
CA GLU A 758 38.81 -0.15 -7.41
C GLU A 758 38.62 -1.67 -7.33
N GLU A 759 37.64 -2.16 -6.54
CA GLU A 759 37.24 -3.56 -6.47
C GLU A 759 36.45 -3.97 -7.73
N MET A 760 37.19 -4.36 -8.78
CA MET A 760 36.65 -4.58 -10.13
C MET A 760 35.35 -5.41 -10.18
N TYR A 761 35.27 -6.54 -9.48
CA TYR A 761 34.07 -7.40 -9.53
C TYR A 761 32.88 -6.78 -8.80
N PHE A 762 33.10 -6.21 -7.61
CA PHE A 762 32.05 -5.55 -6.84
C PHE A 762 31.49 -4.33 -7.58
N TYR A 763 32.37 -3.49 -8.13
CA TYR A 763 31.97 -2.32 -8.90
C TYR A 763 31.24 -2.72 -10.19
N ASP A 764 31.73 -3.72 -10.94
CA ASP A 764 31.12 -4.10 -12.22
C ASP A 764 29.70 -4.68 -12.08
N LEU A 765 29.40 -5.32 -10.95
CA LEU A 765 28.07 -5.82 -10.65
C LEU A 765 27.04 -4.71 -10.36
N MET A 766 27.46 -3.53 -9.91
CA MET A 766 26.54 -2.43 -9.61
C MET A 766 25.80 -1.95 -10.87
N THR A 767 24.58 -1.44 -10.68
CA THR A 767 23.86 -0.75 -11.75
C THR A 767 24.54 0.56 -12.14
N GLU A 768 24.27 1.05 -13.35
CA GLU A 768 24.85 2.30 -13.84
C GLU A 768 24.58 3.51 -12.92
N PRO A 769 23.36 3.73 -12.38
CA PRO A 769 23.12 4.82 -11.43
C PRO A 769 24.02 4.76 -10.19
N MET A 770 24.24 3.56 -9.63
CA MET A 770 25.10 3.39 -8.46
C MET A 770 26.58 3.54 -8.83
N LYS A 771 27.01 3.05 -9.99
CA LYS A 771 28.37 3.28 -10.52
C LYS A 771 28.67 4.77 -10.68
N GLU A 772 27.75 5.54 -11.25
CA GLU A 772 27.87 6.99 -11.38
C GLU A 772 27.92 7.69 -10.02
N HIS A 773 27.07 7.28 -9.07
CA HIS A 773 27.08 7.81 -7.72
C HIS A 773 28.42 7.54 -7.03
N MET A 774 28.88 6.29 -7.02
CA MET A 774 30.17 5.88 -6.43
C MET A 774 31.34 6.63 -7.08
N THR A 775 31.30 6.83 -8.40
CA THR A 775 32.35 7.56 -9.13
C THR A 775 32.40 9.03 -8.74
N LYS A 776 31.27 9.68 -8.49
CA LYS A 776 31.23 11.06 -7.96
C LYS A 776 31.65 11.09 -6.49
N ALA A 777 31.21 10.11 -5.72
CA ALA A 777 31.44 9.99 -4.29
C ALA A 777 32.91 9.77 -3.92
N LYS A 778 33.70 9.09 -4.75
CA LYS A 778 35.14 8.85 -4.50
C LYS A 778 36.00 10.13 -4.50
N ASP A 779 35.47 11.23 -5.03
CA ASP A 779 36.13 12.53 -5.06
C ASP A 779 35.53 13.52 -4.04
N TYR A 780 34.38 13.19 -3.42
CA TYR A 780 33.67 14.02 -2.47
C TYR A 780 34.34 14.01 -1.09
N ASP A 781 34.72 15.21 -0.62
CA ASP A 781 35.28 15.40 0.72
C ASP A 781 34.11 15.45 1.73
N GLY A 782 33.65 14.27 2.16
CA GLY A 782 32.54 14.08 3.10
C GLY A 782 32.14 12.61 3.23
N PHE A 783 30.90 12.36 3.67
CA PHE A 783 30.34 11.02 3.79
C PHE A 783 29.51 10.62 2.56
N ASN A 784 29.42 9.31 2.32
CA ASN A 784 28.61 8.71 1.27
C ASN A 784 28.00 7.39 1.74
N ILE A 785 27.20 6.77 0.88
CA ILE A 785 26.60 5.45 1.13
C ILE A 785 26.80 4.53 -0.07
N CYS A 786 26.57 3.24 0.14
CA CYS A 786 26.48 2.24 -0.91
C CYS A 786 25.31 1.30 -0.54
N SER A 787 24.47 0.96 -1.52
CA SER A 787 23.34 0.02 -1.34
C SER A 787 23.76 -1.28 -0.66
N ALA A 788 24.94 -1.79 -1.00
CA ALA A 788 25.47 -3.04 -0.50
C ALA A 788 26.23 -2.96 0.83
N LYS A 789 26.25 -1.79 1.51
CA LYS A 789 26.97 -1.59 2.79
C LYS A 789 26.03 -1.10 3.92
N PRO A 790 25.16 -1.98 4.45
CA PRO A 790 24.34 -1.68 5.63
C PRO A 790 25.21 -1.43 6.87
N ARG A 791 24.68 -0.68 7.85
CA ARG A 791 25.34 -0.38 9.13
C ARG A 791 25.70 -1.67 9.87
N MET A 792 26.88 -1.70 10.45
CA MET A 792 27.40 -2.73 11.34
C MET A 792 26.85 -2.51 12.75
N VAL A 793 26.17 -3.53 13.27
CA VAL A 793 25.62 -3.58 14.64
C VAL A 793 26.14 -4.85 15.27
N ASP A 794 26.86 -4.74 16.39
CA ASP A 794 27.49 -5.86 17.09
C ASP A 794 28.37 -6.75 16.18
N GLY A 795 29.09 -6.12 15.24
CA GLY A 795 30.01 -6.80 14.33
C GLY A 795 29.36 -7.47 13.11
N ALA A 796 28.05 -7.31 12.89
CA ALA A 796 27.34 -7.84 11.72
C ALA A 796 26.55 -6.73 10.99
N PRO A 797 26.37 -6.81 9.66
CA PRO A 797 25.47 -5.90 8.95
C PRO A 797 24.04 -6.01 9.49
N THR A 798 23.40 -4.87 9.71
CA THR A 798 22.01 -4.83 10.14
C THR A 798 21.12 -5.52 9.11
N LYS A 799 20.06 -6.18 9.60
CA LYS A 799 18.98 -6.73 8.77
C LYS A 799 17.83 -5.73 8.59
N ASN A 800 18.07 -4.45 8.87
CA ASN A 800 17.10 -3.39 8.77
C ASN A 800 17.69 -2.10 8.15
N PRO A 801 18.38 -2.17 6.99
CA PRO A 801 18.72 -0.98 6.21
C PRO A 801 17.43 -0.26 5.80
N ARG A 802 17.43 1.07 5.76
CA ARG A 802 16.23 1.85 5.46
C ARG A 802 16.48 3.08 4.62
N TYR A 803 15.55 3.40 3.74
CA TYR A 803 15.51 4.69 3.06
C TYR A 803 14.08 5.14 2.78
N LEU A 804 13.90 6.44 2.53
CA LEU A 804 12.63 7.01 2.09
C LEU A 804 12.59 7.09 0.56
N GLN A 805 11.88 6.14 -0.06
CA GLN A 805 11.59 6.12 -1.48
C GLN A 805 10.51 7.13 -1.81
N VAL A 806 10.70 7.99 -2.82
CA VAL A 806 9.59 8.79 -3.37
C VAL A 806 8.58 7.85 -4.00
N ARG A 807 7.30 7.99 -3.66
CA ARG A 807 6.25 7.08 -4.12
C ARG A 807 6.28 6.97 -5.66
N PRO A 808 6.34 5.75 -6.25
CA PRO A 808 6.51 5.58 -7.70
C PRO A 808 5.49 6.29 -8.60
N ASP A 809 4.22 6.40 -8.20
CA ASP A 809 3.20 7.15 -8.98
C ASP A 809 3.45 8.66 -9.00
N VAL A 810 4.27 9.16 -8.07
CA VAL A 810 4.74 10.55 -8.01
C VAL A 810 6.00 10.69 -8.86
N SER A 811 7.02 9.85 -8.64
CA SER A 811 8.30 9.95 -9.37
C SER A 811 8.22 9.57 -10.86
N PHE A 812 7.21 8.78 -11.26
CA PHE A 812 6.90 8.44 -12.65
C PHE A 812 5.54 9.04 -13.07
N PRO A 813 5.41 10.38 -13.14
CA PRO A 813 4.11 11.04 -13.36
C PRO A 813 3.48 10.71 -14.72
N LYS A 814 4.29 10.33 -15.72
CA LYS A 814 3.83 9.91 -17.04
C LYS A 814 3.00 8.62 -16.98
N ASP A 815 3.38 7.66 -16.13
CA ASP A 815 2.71 6.38 -16.02
C ASP A 815 1.32 6.53 -15.38
N LYS A 816 1.24 7.36 -14.32
CA LYS A 816 -0.04 7.74 -13.72
C LYS A 816 -0.92 8.52 -14.70
N TYR A 817 -0.35 9.46 -15.44
CA TYR A 817 -1.08 10.22 -16.46
C TYR A 817 -1.65 9.29 -17.55
N LEU A 818 -0.86 8.36 -18.07
CA LEU A 818 -1.28 7.37 -19.07
C LEU A 818 -2.34 6.39 -18.55
N ALA A 819 -2.31 6.06 -17.25
CA ALA A 819 -3.34 5.27 -16.59
C ALA A 819 -4.68 6.02 -16.59
N GLU A 820 -4.70 7.27 -16.14
CA GLU A 820 -5.89 8.12 -16.12
C GLU A 820 -6.41 8.42 -17.53
N LEU A 821 -5.53 8.80 -18.46
CA LEU A 821 -5.84 9.08 -19.87
C LEU A 821 -6.47 7.86 -20.55
N GLY A 822 -5.86 6.68 -20.38
CA GLY A 822 -6.37 5.44 -20.96
C GLY A 822 -7.77 5.10 -20.46
N ALA A 823 -7.98 5.15 -19.15
CA ALA A 823 -9.28 4.88 -18.55
C ALA A 823 -10.33 5.93 -18.95
N ARG A 824 -9.95 7.22 -19.01
CA ARG A 824 -10.83 8.31 -19.45
C ARG A 824 -11.39 8.05 -20.85
N LEU A 825 -10.52 7.71 -21.81
CA LEU A 825 -10.93 7.40 -23.18
C LEU A 825 -11.78 6.12 -23.25
N TYR A 826 -11.41 5.09 -22.50
CA TYR A 826 -12.18 3.84 -22.42
C TYR A 826 -13.62 4.08 -21.93
N ARG A 827 -13.75 4.92 -20.89
CA ARG A 827 -15.01 5.26 -20.21
C ARG A 827 -15.77 6.42 -20.88
N ARG A 828 -15.17 7.06 -21.89
CA ARG A 828 -15.70 8.23 -22.60
C ARG A 828 -16.02 9.41 -21.68
N GLN A 829 -15.15 9.66 -20.71
CA GLN A 829 -15.28 10.76 -19.75
C GLN A 829 -14.63 12.05 -20.28
N SER A 830 -15.24 13.23 -20.03
CA SER A 830 -14.64 14.53 -20.41
C SER A 830 -13.46 14.85 -19.50
N VAL A 831 -12.51 15.70 -19.91
CA VAL A 831 -11.36 16.13 -19.08
C VAL A 831 -11.73 16.76 -17.73
N ASP A 832 -12.93 17.31 -17.59
CA ASP A 832 -13.39 17.96 -16.36
C ASP A 832 -13.78 16.96 -15.27
N ASP A 833 -14.13 15.73 -15.65
CA ASP A 833 -14.46 14.66 -14.70
C ASP A 833 -13.19 14.03 -14.12
N LYS A 834 -13.16 13.77 -12.81
CA LYS A 834 -12.09 12.98 -12.18
C LYS A 834 -12.29 11.48 -12.47
N VAL A 835 -11.21 10.78 -12.83
CA VAL A 835 -11.24 9.33 -13.07
C VAL A 835 -11.07 8.59 -11.74
N ILE A 836 -12.08 7.80 -11.38
CA ILE A 836 -12.07 7.02 -10.12
C ILE A 836 -11.69 5.57 -10.42
N PHE A 837 -10.74 5.02 -9.67
CA PHE A 837 -10.37 3.61 -9.76
C PHE A 837 -10.84 2.87 -8.50
N PRO A 838 -11.99 2.19 -8.53
CA PRO A 838 -12.45 1.39 -7.40
C PRO A 838 -11.61 0.12 -7.23
N VAL A 839 -11.52 -0.37 -6.00
CA VAL A 839 -10.94 -1.69 -5.70
C VAL A 839 -11.68 -2.76 -6.51
N ALA A 840 -10.92 -3.70 -7.08
CA ALA A 840 -11.44 -4.76 -7.94
C ALA A 840 -11.04 -6.18 -7.48
N GLY A 841 -10.32 -6.29 -6.36
CA GLY A 841 -9.96 -7.55 -5.72
C GLY A 841 -9.31 -7.33 -4.36
N VAL A 842 -9.76 -8.08 -3.35
CA VAL A 842 -9.17 -8.12 -2.00
C VAL A 842 -8.32 -9.38 -1.87
N LEU A 843 -7.00 -9.21 -1.88
CA LEU A 843 -6.00 -10.24 -2.16
C LEU A 843 -4.93 -10.27 -1.07
N SER A 844 -5.30 -10.61 0.16
CA SER A 844 -4.38 -10.68 1.30
C SER A 844 -3.27 -11.71 1.13
N GLY A 845 -2.19 -11.55 1.90
CA GLY A 845 -1.04 -12.44 1.88
C GLY A 845 -0.85 -13.18 3.20
N ARG A 846 -0.48 -14.45 3.13
CA ARG A 846 -0.13 -15.28 4.28
C ARG A 846 1.34 -15.65 4.22
N ARG A 847 2.01 -15.60 5.36
CA ARG A 847 3.36 -16.11 5.50
C ARG A 847 3.33 -17.51 6.10
N ASN A 848 3.56 -18.49 5.26
CA ASN A 848 3.60 -19.89 5.64
C ASN A 848 5.02 -20.31 6.01
N ASN A 849 5.14 -21.23 6.97
CA ASN A 849 6.39 -21.86 7.34
C ASN A 849 6.20 -23.36 7.61
N PRO A 850 7.21 -24.19 7.28
CA PRO A 850 7.27 -25.58 7.74
C PRO A 850 7.53 -25.62 9.26
N PRO A 851 7.45 -26.81 9.88
CA PRO A 851 8.02 -27.01 11.22
C PRO A 851 9.51 -26.62 11.21
N ASP A 852 9.96 -25.91 12.25
CA ASP A 852 11.34 -25.42 12.36
C ASP A 852 11.75 -25.30 13.85
N GLU A 853 13.00 -24.90 14.13
CA GLU A 853 13.51 -24.64 15.47
C GLU A 853 14.28 -23.32 15.53
N LEU A 854 13.91 -22.43 16.46
CA LEU A 854 14.58 -21.15 16.66
C LEU A 854 14.94 -20.95 18.14
N ASN A 855 16.23 -20.79 18.43
CA ASN A 855 16.77 -20.61 19.79
C ASN A 855 16.31 -21.72 20.77
N GLY A 856 16.30 -22.98 20.32
CA GLY A 856 15.85 -24.12 21.14
C GLY A 856 14.33 -24.25 21.28
N LYS A 857 13.53 -23.40 20.60
CA LYS A 857 12.07 -23.47 20.62
C LYS A 857 11.54 -24.02 19.29
N LYS A 858 10.73 -25.06 19.38
CA LYS A 858 10.00 -25.63 18.23
C LYS A 858 9.01 -24.61 17.68
N ILE A 859 9.17 -24.27 16.41
CA ILE A 859 8.20 -23.49 15.62
C ILE A 859 7.21 -24.48 15.01
N ARG A 860 5.94 -24.32 15.35
CA ARG A 860 4.85 -25.12 14.78
C ARG A 860 4.57 -24.70 13.33
N PRO A 861 4.12 -25.63 12.47
CA PRO A 861 3.83 -25.36 11.07
C PRO A 861 2.67 -24.37 10.89
N LEU A 862 2.71 -23.65 9.77
CA LEU A 862 1.62 -22.82 9.24
C LEU A 862 1.44 -23.03 7.72
N CYS A 863 2.00 -24.11 7.16
CA CYS A 863 2.06 -24.38 5.73
C CYS A 863 0.86 -25.18 5.17
N VAL A 864 -0.34 -24.92 5.68
CA VAL A 864 -1.58 -25.64 5.30
C VAL A 864 -2.30 -25.06 4.08
N TYR A 865 -1.92 -23.85 3.67
CA TYR A 865 -2.50 -23.19 2.51
C TYR A 865 -1.86 -23.68 1.21
N ASN A 866 -2.70 -23.89 0.19
CA ASN A 866 -2.25 -24.01 -1.20
C ASN A 866 -1.96 -22.59 -1.78
N PRO A 867 -1.59 -22.43 -3.07
CA PRO A 867 -1.23 -21.11 -3.60
C PRO A 867 -2.28 -20.01 -3.35
N LEU A 868 -3.57 -20.30 -3.55
CA LEU A 868 -4.66 -19.33 -3.47
C LEU A 868 -5.89 -19.94 -2.80
N HIS A 869 -6.32 -19.32 -1.71
CA HIS A 869 -7.57 -19.63 -1.02
C HIS A 869 -8.59 -18.49 -1.17
N TYR A 870 -9.87 -18.87 -1.15
CA TYR A 870 -11.02 -17.99 -0.98
C TYR A 870 -11.68 -18.32 0.36
N GLN A 871 -11.93 -17.31 1.18
CA GLN A 871 -12.65 -17.49 2.44
C GLN A 871 -13.96 -16.72 2.40
N GLU A 872 -15.05 -17.40 2.75
CA GLU A 872 -16.32 -16.74 3.05
C GLU A 872 -16.13 -15.81 4.25
N LEU A 873 -17.02 -14.81 4.39
CA LEU A 873 -16.83 -13.74 5.38
C LEU A 873 -16.61 -14.22 6.82
N PRO A 874 -17.28 -15.26 7.34
CA PRO A 874 -17.00 -15.77 8.68
C PRO A 874 -15.56 -16.26 8.85
N GLU A 875 -15.08 -17.11 7.94
CA GLU A 875 -13.70 -17.64 7.95
C GLU A 875 -12.66 -16.54 7.70
N LEU A 876 -12.95 -15.60 6.81
CA LEU A 876 -12.09 -14.45 6.56
C LEU A 876 -11.96 -13.58 7.82
N LEU A 877 -13.08 -13.36 8.53
CA LEU A 877 -13.09 -12.60 9.78
C LEU A 877 -12.31 -13.33 10.87
N MET A 878 -12.39 -14.66 10.97
CA MET A 878 -11.56 -15.44 11.89
C MET A 878 -10.06 -15.22 11.63
N ASP A 879 -9.68 -15.23 10.36
CA ASP A 879 -8.31 -14.97 9.96
C ASP A 879 -7.88 -13.52 10.26
N TYR A 880 -8.70 -12.55 9.91
CA TYR A 880 -8.41 -11.13 10.11
C TYR A 880 -8.46 -10.68 11.57
N VAL A 881 -9.18 -11.37 12.45
CA VAL A 881 -9.10 -11.14 13.90
C VAL A 881 -7.72 -11.53 14.44
N CYS A 882 -7.12 -12.59 13.91
CA CYS A 882 -5.90 -13.18 14.44
C CYS A 882 -4.62 -12.72 13.70
N CYS A 883 -4.65 -12.61 12.38
CA CYS A 883 -3.50 -12.38 11.49
C CYS A 883 -2.27 -13.21 11.94
N VAL A 884 -2.39 -14.53 11.79
CA VAL A 884 -1.44 -15.52 12.30
C VAL A 884 -0.05 -15.37 11.67
N THR A 885 1.01 -15.52 12.46
CA THR A 885 2.41 -15.51 11.99
C THR A 885 3.28 -16.48 12.78
N GLY A 886 4.22 -17.16 12.10
CA GLY A 886 5.19 -18.05 12.73
C GLY A 886 6.40 -17.35 13.36
N LYS A 887 6.59 -16.04 13.11
CA LYS A 887 7.64 -15.26 13.78
C LYS A 887 7.15 -14.86 15.18
N SER A 888 7.93 -15.17 16.21
CA SER A 888 7.62 -14.94 17.63
C SER A 888 6.48 -15.81 18.17
N PRO A 889 6.68 -17.14 18.30
CA PRO A 889 5.67 -18.05 18.82
C PRO A 889 5.21 -17.65 20.23
N SER A 890 3.91 -17.77 20.48
CA SER A 890 3.32 -17.61 21.81
C SER A 890 3.69 -18.80 22.71
N THR A 891 3.39 -18.72 24.00
CA THR A 891 3.54 -19.87 24.92
C THR A 891 2.67 -21.06 24.49
N THR A 892 1.62 -20.81 23.72
CA THR A 892 0.62 -21.79 23.30
C THR A 892 0.73 -22.23 21.83
N GLY A 893 1.47 -21.54 20.97
CA GLY A 893 1.54 -21.87 19.53
C GLY A 893 2.05 -20.73 18.65
N ALA A 894 1.41 -20.48 17.51
CA ALA A 894 1.75 -19.37 16.61
C ALA A 894 1.63 -17.99 17.29
N GLY A 895 2.32 -17.00 16.71
CA GLY A 895 2.15 -15.59 17.04
C GLY A 895 0.97 -14.97 16.28
N SER A 896 0.54 -13.78 16.72
CA SER A 896 -0.52 -12.99 16.10
C SER A 896 -0.05 -11.54 15.95
N GLU A 897 -0.24 -10.95 14.77
CA GLU A 897 -0.04 -9.50 14.59
C GLU A 897 -1.26 -8.67 15.06
N GLY A 898 -2.29 -9.33 15.58
CA GLY A 898 -3.54 -8.73 16.02
C GLY A 898 -4.46 -8.40 14.85
N ALA A 899 -5.67 -7.94 15.17
CA ALA A 899 -6.70 -7.67 14.18
C ALA A 899 -6.17 -6.83 13.01
N LEU A 900 -6.40 -7.30 11.78
CA LEU A 900 -6.04 -6.64 10.53
C LEU A 900 -4.55 -6.31 10.39
N SER A 901 -3.66 -7.01 11.10
CA SER A 901 -2.23 -6.71 11.27
C SER A 901 -1.96 -5.32 11.89
N LYS A 902 -2.93 -4.80 12.66
CA LYS A 902 -2.90 -3.49 13.29
C LYS A 902 -2.72 -3.53 14.80
N GLY A 903 -2.48 -4.69 15.42
CA GLY A 903 -2.28 -4.80 16.88
C GLY A 903 -1.28 -3.77 17.46
N PRO A 904 -0.09 -3.59 16.85
CA PRO A 904 0.88 -2.59 17.28
C PRO A 904 0.51 -1.12 16.96
N PHE A 905 -0.56 -0.89 16.21
CA PHE A 905 -0.93 0.40 15.61
C PHE A 905 -2.40 0.80 15.86
N ASN A 906 -3.09 0.14 16.79
CA ASN A 906 -4.45 0.49 17.18
C ASN A 906 -4.51 0.73 18.70
N ALA A 907 -4.88 1.95 19.10
CA ALA A 907 -4.96 2.39 20.49
C ALA A 907 -6.35 2.18 21.13
N ILE A 908 -7.33 1.72 20.35
CA ILE A 908 -8.71 1.50 20.78
C ILE A 908 -9.11 0.04 20.58
N GLY A 909 -10.32 -0.32 20.99
CA GLY A 909 -10.89 -1.66 20.75
C GLY A 909 -10.88 -2.01 19.27
N ALA A 910 -10.32 -3.17 18.94
CA ALA A 910 -10.20 -3.62 17.54
C ALA A 910 -11.56 -3.93 16.88
N THR A 911 -12.63 -4.05 17.67
CA THR A 911 -14.01 -4.22 17.18
C THR A 911 -14.42 -3.09 16.23
N ALA A 912 -14.01 -1.84 16.48
CA ALA A 912 -14.33 -0.73 15.60
C ALA A 912 -13.81 -0.96 14.16
N ASP A 913 -12.53 -1.33 14.04
CA ASP A 913 -11.93 -1.66 12.74
C ASP A 913 -12.56 -2.91 12.10
N LEU A 914 -12.80 -3.96 12.90
CA LEU A 914 -13.37 -5.23 12.41
C LEU A 914 -14.83 -5.07 11.95
N ASN A 915 -15.63 -4.27 12.67
CA ASN A 915 -16.99 -3.91 12.27
C ASN A 915 -16.97 -3.14 10.93
N ASN A 916 -16.07 -2.17 10.78
CA ASN A 916 -15.92 -1.40 9.53
C ASN A 916 -15.53 -2.31 8.36
N MET A 917 -14.52 -3.17 8.56
CA MET A 917 -14.05 -4.11 7.53
C MET A 917 -15.17 -5.08 7.11
N LEU A 918 -15.91 -5.64 8.07
CA LEU A 918 -17.01 -6.56 7.78
C LEU A 918 -18.10 -5.87 6.92
N ILE A 919 -18.53 -4.68 7.33
CA ILE A 919 -19.55 -3.90 6.59
C ILE A 919 -19.03 -3.55 5.19
N SER A 920 -17.75 -3.16 5.08
CA SER A 920 -17.08 -2.87 3.81
C SER A 920 -17.21 -4.03 2.84
N MET A 921 -16.90 -5.26 3.29
CA MET A 921 -17.03 -6.47 2.47
C MET A 921 -18.48 -6.82 2.13
N MET A 922 -19.42 -6.69 3.08
CA MET A 922 -20.84 -6.98 2.85
C MET A 922 -21.50 -6.00 1.87
N LEU A 923 -21.16 -4.71 1.94
CA LEU A 923 -21.73 -3.68 1.07
C LEU A 923 -21.20 -3.75 -0.36
N THR A 924 -19.90 -4.03 -0.49
CA THR A 924 -19.23 -4.15 -1.80
C THR A 924 -19.51 -5.48 -2.47
N GLY A 925 -19.70 -6.56 -1.70
CA GLY A 925 -19.83 -7.92 -2.23
C GLY A 925 -18.49 -8.47 -2.76
N TYR A 926 -17.36 -7.97 -2.27
CA TYR A 926 -16.04 -8.48 -2.67
C TYR A 926 -15.77 -9.87 -2.09
N GLY A 927 -15.07 -10.71 -2.87
CA GLY A 927 -14.50 -11.96 -2.37
C GLY A 927 -13.20 -11.72 -1.60
N GLY A 928 -13.04 -12.35 -0.44
CA GLY A 928 -11.81 -12.32 0.35
C GLY A 928 -10.87 -13.46 -0.05
N PHE A 929 -9.77 -13.15 -0.72
CA PHE A 929 -8.79 -14.12 -1.16
C PHE A 929 -7.47 -13.98 -0.40
N SER A 930 -6.77 -15.09 -0.21
CA SER A 930 -5.44 -15.10 0.41
C SER A 930 -4.43 -15.88 -0.42
N SER A 931 -3.29 -15.25 -0.75
CA SER A 931 -2.16 -15.86 -1.44
C SER A 931 -1.10 -16.38 -0.46
N ALA A 932 -0.57 -17.58 -0.70
CA ALA A 932 0.54 -18.13 0.07
C ALA A 932 1.90 -17.49 -0.31
N ALA A 933 2.69 -17.15 0.70
CA ALA A 933 4.10 -16.76 0.59
C ALA A 933 4.96 -17.60 1.55
N GLY A 934 6.25 -17.73 1.26
CA GLY A 934 7.19 -18.54 2.02
C GLY A 934 7.17 -20.01 1.58
N TYR A 935 6.12 -20.75 1.94
CA TYR A 935 6.01 -22.20 1.70
C TYR A 935 4.59 -22.65 1.32
N ILE A 936 4.50 -23.77 0.59
CA ILE A 936 3.28 -24.53 0.34
C ILE A 936 3.51 -25.98 0.80
N GLY A 937 2.83 -26.38 1.87
CA GLY A 937 3.19 -27.59 2.60
C GLY A 937 4.62 -27.52 3.18
N PRO A 938 5.09 -28.60 3.83
CA PRO A 938 6.43 -28.63 4.40
C PRO A 938 7.58 -28.71 3.38
N LYS A 939 7.30 -29.08 2.11
CA LYS A 939 8.35 -29.42 1.13
C LYS A 939 8.66 -28.33 0.12
N TYR A 940 7.68 -27.50 -0.26
CA TYR A 940 7.86 -26.54 -1.36
C TYR A 940 8.06 -25.12 -0.84
N ARG A 941 9.30 -24.65 -0.91
CA ARG A 941 9.63 -23.23 -0.72
C ARG A 941 9.18 -22.42 -1.94
N MET A 942 8.54 -21.29 -1.70
CA MET A 942 7.94 -20.40 -2.70
C MET A 942 8.45 -18.96 -2.64
N ASP A 943 9.05 -18.55 -1.51
CA ASP A 943 9.42 -17.15 -1.24
C ASP A 943 8.25 -16.20 -1.58
N HIS A 944 8.44 -15.25 -2.51
CA HIS A 944 7.39 -14.34 -2.99
C HIS A 944 6.95 -14.62 -4.44
N ASP A 945 7.37 -15.73 -5.05
CA ASP A 945 7.15 -15.99 -6.47
C ASP A 945 5.68 -15.94 -6.87
N PHE A 946 4.80 -16.54 -6.05
CA PHE A 946 3.36 -16.47 -6.31
C PHE A 946 2.76 -15.08 -6.01
N SER A 947 3.29 -14.36 -5.02
CA SER A 947 2.83 -13.02 -4.68
C SER A 947 2.97 -12.04 -5.86
N LEU A 948 4.04 -12.19 -6.67
CA LEU A 948 4.26 -11.38 -7.87
C LEU A 948 3.32 -11.76 -9.04
N ILE A 949 2.84 -13.01 -9.08
CA ILE A 949 1.95 -13.53 -10.15
C ILE A 949 0.48 -13.13 -9.92
N VAL A 950 0.06 -12.97 -8.66
CA VAL A 950 -1.33 -12.61 -8.30
C VAL A 950 -1.90 -11.44 -9.13
N PRO A 951 -1.25 -10.25 -9.23
CA PRO A 951 -1.81 -9.14 -10.01
C PRO A 951 -1.82 -9.41 -11.52
N GLU A 952 -0.90 -10.23 -12.04
CA GLU A 952 -0.88 -10.64 -13.45
C GLU A 952 -2.07 -11.51 -13.82
N MET A 953 -2.40 -12.44 -12.92
CA MET A 953 -3.56 -13.30 -13.07
C MET A 953 -4.85 -12.49 -12.94
N TRP A 954 -4.97 -11.67 -11.90
CA TRP A 954 -6.20 -10.92 -11.60
C TRP A 954 -6.58 -9.96 -12.73
N CYS A 955 -5.63 -9.17 -13.24
CA CYS A 955 -5.89 -8.21 -14.32
C CYS A 955 -6.23 -8.88 -15.67
N ARG A 956 -6.02 -10.19 -15.78
CA ARG A 956 -6.37 -11.00 -16.96
C ARG A 956 -7.67 -11.77 -16.79
N MET A 957 -8.33 -11.70 -15.63
CA MET A 957 -9.67 -12.23 -15.39
C MET A 957 -10.72 -11.15 -15.61
N THR A 958 -11.91 -11.50 -16.10
CA THR A 958 -13.05 -10.56 -16.13
C THR A 958 -13.62 -10.36 -14.71
N PRO A 959 -14.41 -9.30 -14.46
CA PRO A 959 -15.13 -9.16 -13.19
C PRO A 959 -16.09 -10.32 -12.87
N GLU A 960 -16.57 -11.04 -13.88
CA GLU A 960 -17.34 -12.28 -13.69
C GLU A 960 -16.46 -13.43 -13.22
N GLU A 961 -15.29 -13.61 -13.86
CA GLU A 961 -14.37 -14.70 -13.54
C GLU A 961 -13.72 -14.58 -12.16
N ARG A 962 -13.70 -13.37 -11.56
CA ARG A 962 -13.16 -13.11 -10.22
C ARG A 962 -14.16 -13.39 -9.09
N ASP A 963 -15.42 -13.61 -9.45
CA ASP A 963 -16.50 -13.84 -8.50
C ASP A 963 -16.37 -15.20 -7.83
N PRO A 964 -16.39 -15.28 -6.50
CA PRO A 964 -16.34 -16.57 -5.80
C PRO A 964 -17.43 -17.53 -6.25
N ASP A 965 -18.66 -17.05 -6.46
CA ASP A 965 -19.78 -17.91 -6.89
C ASP A 965 -19.51 -18.51 -8.29
N TYR A 966 -18.99 -17.70 -9.21
CA TYR A 966 -18.55 -18.19 -10.52
C TYR A 966 -17.43 -19.23 -10.38
N LEU A 967 -16.43 -18.96 -9.53
CA LEU A 967 -15.30 -19.86 -9.32
C LEU A 967 -15.72 -21.20 -8.73
N ILE A 968 -16.61 -21.20 -7.74
CA ILE A 968 -17.13 -22.41 -7.09
C ILE A 968 -18.02 -23.18 -8.07
N LYS A 969 -19.01 -22.52 -8.70
CA LYS A 969 -19.95 -23.16 -9.63
C LYS A 969 -19.25 -23.87 -10.78
N ASN A 970 -18.13 -23.33 -11.25
CA ASN A 970 -17.38 -23.90 -12.37
C ASN A 970 -16.28 -24.90 -11.93
N GLY A 971 -16.14 -25.20 -10.62
CA GLY A 971 -15.16 -26.16 -10.10
C GLY A 971 -13.72 -25.64 -10.10
N PHE A 972 -13.53 -24.32 -10.15
CA PHE A 972 -12.22 -23.69 -10.01
C PHE A 972 -11.78 -23.58 -8.54
N MET A 973 -12.72 -23.69 -7.60
CA MET A 973 -12.46 -23.70 -6.17
C MET A 973 -13.11 -24.94 -5.55
N GLU A 974 -12.38 -25.64 -4.69
CA GLU A 974 -12.92 -26.74 -3.89
C GLU A 974 -12.95 -26.35 -2.41
N LYS A 975 -14.01 -26.77 -1.70
CA LYS A 975 -14.17 -26.49 -0.28
C LYS A 975 -13.24 -27.40 0.53
N VAL A 976 -12.60 -26.84 1.55
CA VAL A 976 -11.90 -27.62 2.59
C VAL A 976 -12.92 -27.95 3.66
N GLU A 977 -13.08 -29.23 3.99
CA GLU A 977 -14.06 -29.71 4.98
C GLU A 977 -13.37 -30.15 6.26
N ASP A 978 -14.06 -30.04 7.39
CA ASP A 978 -13.61 -30.65 8.65
C ASP A 978 -13.49 -32.17 8.48
N PHE A 979 -12.53 -32.79 9.16
CA PHE A 979 -12.30 -34.24 9.09
C PHE A 979 -11.76 -34.80 10.41
N GLU A 980 -11.88 -36.12 10.58
CA GLU A 980 -11.34 -36.82 11.75
C GLU A 980 -9.93 -37.36 11.48
N TYR A 981 -9.01 -37.14 12.42
CA TYR A 981 -7.66 -37.69 12.38
C TYR A 981 -7.25 -38.17 13.78
N GLU A 982 -6.92 -39.46 13.90
CA GLU A 982 -6.53 -40.08 15.19
C GLU A 982 -7.54 -39.81 16.33
N GLY A 983 -8.85 -39.85 16.04
CA GLY A 983 -9.91 -39.61 17.02
C GLY A 983 -10.14 -38.13 17.38
N ARG A 984 -9.44 -37.20 16.72
CA ARG A 984 -9.59 -35.74 16.89
C ARG A 984 -10.35 -35.15 15.71
N ASN A 985 -11.29 -34.25 15.99
CA ASN A 985 -11.96 -33.48 14.95
C ASN A 985 -11.10 -32.28 14.55
N ILE A 986 -10.70 -32.21 13.28
CA ILE A 986 -9.81 -31.18 12.76
C ILE A 986 -10.64 -30.10 12.04
N PRO A 987 -10.64 -28.84 12.52
CA PRO A 987 -11.50 -27.78 12.00
C PRO A 987 -10.94 -27.15 10.70
N ALA A 988 -10.68 -27.98 9.69
CA ALA A 988 -10.05 -27.57 8.45
C ALA A 988 -10.94 -26.65 7.58
N SER A 989 -12.27 -26.67 7.79
CA SER A 989 -13.21 -25.77 7.11
C SER A 989 -12.93 -24.28 7.35
N ARG A 990 -12.18 -23.94 8.41
CA ARG A 990 -11.68 -22.57 8.65
C ARG A 990 -10.78 -22.03 7.54
N LEU A 991 -10.21 -22.92 6.71
CA LEU A 991 -9.39 -22.55 5.55
C LEU A 991 -10.21 -22.13 4.32
N GLY A 992 -11.54 -22.29 4.37
CA GLY A 992 -12.45 -21.92 3.29
C GLY A 992 -12.33 -22.82 2.08
N TYR A 993 -12.15 -22.21 0.91
CA TYR A 993 -11.97 -22.87 -0.38
C TYR A 993 -10.54 -22.68 -0.87
N ARG A 994 -10.09 -23.58 -1.73
CA ARG A 994 -8.76 -23.53 -2.33
C ARG A 994 -8.81 -23.75 -3.83
N MET A 995 -7.86 -23.17 -4.56
CA MET A 995 -7.83 -23.29 -6.01
C MET A 995 -7.59 -24.74 -6.45
N THR A 996 -8.25 -25.17 -7.52
CA THR A 996 -8.13 -26.53 -8.08
C THR A 996 -7.14 -26.57 -9.25
N LYS A 997 -6.82 -27.79 -9.73
CA LYS A 997 -6.06 -27.98 -10.97
C LYS A 997 -6.75 -27.34 -12.18
N ARG A 998 -8.09 -27.33 -12.18
CA ARG A 998 -8.90 -26.69 -13.22
C ARG A 998 -8.74 -25.17 -13.21
N PHE A 999 -8.59 -24.54 -12.04
CA PHE A 999 -8.24 -23.12 -11.93
C PHE A 999 -6.90 -22.85 -12.63
N SER A 1000 -5.87 -23.64 -12.28
CA SER A 1000 -4.55 -23.51 -12.90
C SER A 1000 -4.66 -23.63 -14.42
N HIS A 1001 -5.30 -24.68 -14.93
CA HIS A 1001 -5.49 -24.86 -16.37
C HIS A 1001 -6.15 -23.65 -17.05
N TYR A 1002 -7.28 -23.18 -16.52
CA TYR A 1002 -8.11 -22.17 -17.18
C TYR A 1002 -7.55 -20.74 -17.11
N PHE A 1003 -6.93 -20.38 -15.97
CA PHE A 1003 -6.44 -19.01 -15.75
C PHE A 1003 -4.94 -18.88 -15.99
N PHE A 1004 -4.11 -19.88 -15.64
CA PHE A 1004 -2.66 -19.78 -15.82
C PHE A 1004 -2.24 -19.99 -17.27
N CYS A 1005 -3.10 -20.58 -18.13
CA CYS A 1005 -2.87 -20.59 -19.58
C CYS A 1005 -2.87 -19.17 -20.19
N ARG A 1006 -3.16 -18.13 -19.39
CA ARG A 1006 -3.05 -16.71 -19.76
C ARG A 1006 -1.63 -16.16 -19.53
N ILE A 1007 -0.78 -16.90 -18.84
CA ILE A 1007 0.58 -16.51 -18.41
C ILE A 1007 1.62 -17.52 -18.91
N PHE A 1008 1.38 -18.82 -18.70
CA PHE A 1008 2.34 -19.90 -18.93
C PHE A 1008 1.96 -20.80 -20.12
N ASP A 1009 2.97 -21.41 -20.73
CA ASP A 1009 2.80 -22.41 -21.79
C ASP A 1009 2.38 -23.78 -21.26
N ASN A 1010 2.82 -24.15 -20.05
CA ASN A 1010 2.42 -25.38 -19.36
C ASN A 1010 1.74 -25.02 -18.01
N PRO A 1011 0.46 -24.62 -18.03
CA PRO A 1011 -0.21 -24.10 -16.84
C PRO A 1011 -0.42 -25.15 -15.74
N THR A 1012 -0.61 -26.42 -16.09
CA THR A 1012 -0.79 -27.52 -15.12
C THR A 1012 0.54 -27.99 -14.51
N GLY A 1013 1.68 -27.70 -15.15
CA GLY A 1013 3.00 -28.00 -14.59
C GLY A 1013 3.43 -27.05 -13.48
N VAL A 1014 2.86 -25.84 -13.42
CA VAL A 1014 3.25 -24.78 -12.46
C VAL A 1014 3.05 -25.24 -11.02
N PHE A 1015 1.89 -25.81 -10.71
CA PHE A 1015 1.57 -26.34 -9.40
C PHE A 1015 1.28 -27.84 -9.50
N THR A 1016 2.06 -28.63 -8.77
CA THR A 1016 1.85 -30.08 -8.67
C THR A 1016 0.59 -30.38 -7.85
N ASP A 1017 0.08 -31.61 -7.96
CA ASP A 1017 -1.05 -32.05 -7.13
C ASP A 1017 -0.70 -31.94 -5.63
N GLU A 1018 0.56 -32.19 -5.23
CA GLU A 1018 1.04 -32.00 -3.85
C GLU A 1018 1.03 -30.53 -3.38
N MET A 1019 1.19 -29.56 -4.29
CA MET A 1019 1.09 -28.14 -3.95
C MET A 1019 -0.36 -27.68 -3.87
N LEU A 1020 -1.22 -28.20 -4.74
CA LEU A 1020 -2.66 -27.90 -4.72
C LEU A 1020 -3.36 -28.56 -3.52
N LYS A 1021 -2.82 -29.71 -3.06
CA LYS A 1021 -3.27 -30.50 -1.92
C LYS A 1021 -2.14 -30.72 -0.90
N PRO A 1022 -1.75 -29.69 -0.12
CA PRO A 1022 -0.62 -29.75 0.81
C PRO A 1022 -0.66 -30.90 1.83
N GLU A 1023 -1.85 -31.40 2.17
CA GLU A 1023 -2.07 -32.55 3.05
C GLU A 1023 -1.41 -33.85 2.54
N THR A 1024 -1.19 -33.96 1.22
CA THR A 1024 -0.55 -35.13 0.61
C THR A 1024 0.97 -35.14 0.82
N GLN A 1025 1.57 -34.00 1.18
CA GLN A 1025 3.01 -33.92 1.46
C GLN A 1025 3.35 -34.56 2.80
N ASP A 1026 2.54 -34.28 3.83
CA ASP A 1026 2.59 -34.84 5.18
C ASP A 1026 1.30 -34.48 5.94
N MET A 1027 0.45 -35.49 6.18
CA MET A 1027 -0.83 -35.31 6.87
C MET A 1027 -0.67 -34.85 8.33
N SER A 1028 0.37 -35.32 9.02
CA SER A 1028 0.59 -34.99 10.43
C SER A 1028 0.96 -33.52 10.62
N VAL A 1029 1.81 -32.99 9.73
CA VAL A 1029 2.19 -31.57 9.70
C VAL A 1029 1.00 -30.70 9.28
N TYR A 1030 0.18 -31.17 8.34
CA TYR A 1030 -1.03 -30.49 7.92
C TYR A 1030 -2.05 -30.33 9.07
N VAL A 1031 -2.29 -31.41 9.81
CA VAL A 1031 -3.15 -31.43 11.01
C VAL A 1031 -2.61 -30.50 12.09
N ASP A 1032 -1.32 -30.60 12.44
CA ASP A 1032 -0.69 -29.73 13.44
C ASP A 1032 -0.80 -28.25 13.04
N GLY A 1033 -0.67 -27.93 11.76
CA GLY A 1033 -0.81 -26.58 11.23
C GLY A 1033 -2.23 -26.02 11.37
N ILE A 1034 -3.26 -26.83 11.10
CA ILE A 1034 -4.67 -26.42 11.28
C ILE A 1034 -4.98 -26.20 12.76
N GLU A 1035 -4.56 -27.12 13.62
CA GLU A 1035 -4.74 -27.00 15.07
C GLU A 1035 -4.01 -25.76 15.62
N ASN A 1036 -2.81 -25.47 15.12
CA ASN A 1036 -2.04 -24.28 15.49
C ASN A 1036 -2.77 -22.98 15.11
N ILE A 1037 -3.35 -22.91 13.91
CA ILE A 1037 -4.18 -21.78 13.47
C ILE A 1037 -5.43 -21.68 14.37
N ALA A 1038 -6.12 -22.78 14.61
CA ALA A 1038 -7.35 -22.80 15.39
C ALA A 1038 -7.13 -22.35 16.84
N GLN A 1039 -6.01 -22.75 17.45
CA GLN A 1039 -5.60 -22.34 18.78
C GLN A 1039 -5.20 -20.86 18.83
N ALA A 1040 -4.48 -20.35 17.82
CA ALA A 1040 -4.15 -18.94 17.74
C ALA A 1040 -5.41 -18.05 17.61
N MET A 1041 -6.40 -18.52 16.82
CA MET A 1041 -7.71 -17.89 16.73
C MET A 1041 -8.45 -17.87 18.07
N GLU A 1042 -8.47 -19.01 18.78
CA GLU A 1042 -9.11 -19.10 20.10
C GLU A 1042 -8.49 -18.12 21.11
N VAL A 1043 -7.15 -18.10 21.21
CA VAL A 1043 -6.43 -17.19 22.11
C VAL A 1043 -6.69 -15.73 21.75
N SER A 1044 -6.74 -15.41 20.46
CA SER A 1044 -7.02 -14.04 20.00
C SER A 1044 -8.45 -13.61 20.28
N ALA A 1045 -9.42 -14.52 20.14
CA ALA A 1045 -10.83 -14.23 20.39
C ALA A 1045 -11.16 -14.07 21.88
N LYS A 1046 -10.55 -14.88 22.76
CA LYS A 1046 -10.77 -14.81 24.22
C LYS A 1046 -10.45 -13.43 24.80
N LYS A 1047 -9.45 -12.74 24.25
CA LYS A 1047 -9.06 -11.38 24.66
C LYS A 1047 -10.22 -10.38 24.65
N TYR A 1048 -11.10 -10.45 23.65
CA TYR A 1048 -12.26 -9.56 23.53
C TYR A 1048 -13.30 -9.78 24.64
N PHE A 1049 -13.36 -10.99 25.20
CA PHE A 1049 -14.22 -11.30 26.34
C PHE A 1049 -13.55 -10.90 27.66
N GLU A 1050 -12.22 -11.03 27.75
CA GLU A 1050 -11.43 -10.66 28.93
C GLU A 1050 -11.44 -9.14 29.21
N ASP A 1051 -11.38 -8.31 28.15
CA ASP A 1051 -11.42 -6.85 28.28
C ASP A 1051 -12.84 -6.25 28.17
N GLY A 1052 -13.86 -7.09 27.92
CA GLY A 1052 -15.25 -6.65 27.76
C GLY A 1052 -15.55 -5.93 26.44
N ILE A 1053 -14.58 -5.76 25.54
CA ILE A 1053 -14.74 -5.08 24.25
C ILE A 1053 -15.66 -5.87 23.31
N ILE A 1054 -15.93 -7.14 23.60
CA ILE A 1054 -16.94 -7.96 22.90
C ILE A 1054 -18.33 -7.29 22.83
N GLU A 1055 -18.69 -6.43 23.78
CA GLU A 1055 -19.97 -5.70 23.75
C GLU A 1055 -20.06 -4.67 22.61
N ASP A 1056 -18.90 -4.23 22.08
CA ASP A 1056 -18.81 -3.34 20.92
C ASP A 1056 -18.84 -4.11 19.58
N ALA A 1057 -18.82 -5.44 19.60
CA ALA A 1057 -18.90 -6.23 18.37
C ALA A 1057 -20.32 -6.20 17.80
N CYS A 1058 -20.44 -5.89 16.51
CA CYS A 1058 -21.73 -6.05 15.81
C CYS A 1058 -22.17 -7.53 15.83
N PRO A 1059 -23.48 -7.83 15.65
CA PRO A 1059 -23.98 -9.19 15.84
C PRO A 1059 -23.24 -10.30 15.07
N PRO A 1060 -22.89 -10.14 13.78
CA PRO A 1060 -22.12 -11.17 13.07
C PRO A 1060 -20.68 -11.32 13.60
N LEU A 1061 -20.00 -10.23 13.96
CA LEU A 1061 -18.66 -10.29 14.57
C LEU A 1061 -18.70 -10.99 15.92
N ARG A 1062 -19.70 -10.69 16.77
CA ARG A 1062 -19.89 -11.34 18.06
C ARG A 1062 -20.10 -12.85 17.91
N ALA A 1063 -20.83 -13.28 16.88
CA ALA A 1063 -21.01 -14.69 16.57
C ALA A 1063 -19.67 -15.36 16.19
N VAL A 1064 -18.88 -14.74 15.32
CA VAL A 1064 -17.55 -15.25 14.92
C VAL A 1064 -16.60 -15.33 16.12
N LEU A 1065 -16.48 -14.27 16.92
CA LEU A 1065 -15.62 -14.27 18.10
C LEU A 1065 -16.02 -15.35 19.12
N SER A 1066 -17.33 -15.57 19.31
CA SER A 1066 -17.84 -16.64 20.18
C SER A 1066 -17.50 -18.02 19.65
N CYS A 1067 -17.68 -18.25 18.34
CA CYS A 1067 -17.31 -19.51 17.69
C CYS A 1067 -15.80 -19.77 17.75
N MET A 1068 -14.96 -18.74 17.61
CA MET A 1068 -13.51 -18.86 17.77
C MET A 1068 -13.12 -19.20 19.20
N ALA A 1069 -13.69 -18.52 20.20
CA ALA A 1069 -13.31 -18.66 21.60
C ALA A 1069 -13.88 -19.91 22.29
N TYR A 1070 -15.11 -20.31 21.92
CA TYR A 1070 -15.88 -21.34 22.64
C TYR A 1070 -16.42 -22.45 21.73
N GLY A 1071 -16.15 -22.40 20.42
CA GLY A 1071 -16.62 -23.39 19.44
C GLY A 1071 -18.08 -23.21 18.99
N HIS A 1072 -18.86 -22.34 19.66
CA HIS A 1072 -20.26 -22.11 19.31
C HIS A 1072 -20.72 -20.68 19.64
N TYR A 1073 -21.80 -20.24 18.99
CA TYR A 1073 -22.58 -19.06 19.36
C TYR A 1073 -24.02 -19.49 19.62
N LYS A 1074 -24.51 -19.31 20.86
CA LYS A 1074 -25.86 -19.77 21.28
C LYS A 1074 -26.13 -21.26 20.95
N GLY A 1075 -25.13 -22.12 21.16
CA GLY A 1075 -25.21 -23.56 20.86
C GLY A 1075 -25.09 -23.93 19.38
N LYS A 1076 -24.89 -22.96 18.49
CA LYS A 1076 -24.78 -23.15 17.03
C LYS A 1076 -23.34 -23.03 16.57
N SER A 1077 -22.95 -23.87 15.61
CA SER A 1077 -21.61 -23.79 14.99
C SER A 1077 -21.57 -22.68 13.94
N ILE A 1078 -20.36 -22.29 13.51
CA ILE A 1078 -20.19 -21.29 12.44
C ILE A 1078 -20.85 -21.70 11.10
N GLN A 1079 -21.07 -23.00 10.89
CA GLN A 1079 -21.71 -23.54 9.69
C GLN A 1079 -23.24 -23.45 9.74
N ASP A 1080 -23.83 -23.07 10.88
CA ASP A 1080 -25.28 -22.98 11.02
C ASP A 1080 -25.88 -21.94 10.04
N PRO A 1081 -26.93 -22.29 9.26
CA PRO A 1081 -27.53 -21.39 8.28
C PRO A 1081 -27.98 -20.04 8.86
N GLU A 1082 -28.43 -20.00 10.12
CA GLU A 1082 -28.83 -18.74 10.75
C GLU A 1082 -27.65 -17.81 11.00
N ILE A 1083 -26.48 -18.37 11.35
CA ILE A 1083 -25.25 -17.57 11.49
C ILE A 1083 -24.78 -17.09 10.12
N ARG A 1084 -24.76 -17.98 9.11
CA ARG A 1084 -24.38 -17.64 7.74
C ARG A 1084 -25.23 -16.51 7.14
N ALA A 1085 -26.54 -16.52 7.39
CA ALA A 1085 -27.47 -15.50 6.90
C ALA A 1085 -27.13 -14.08 7.38
N MET A 1086 -26.49 -13.93 8.55
CA MET A 1086 -26.09 -12.63 9.10
C MET A 1086 -25.04 -11.90 8.23
N PHE A 1087 -24.31 -12.61 7.38
CA PHE A 1087 -23.22 -12.10 6.55
C PHE A 1087 -23.68 -11.66 5.14
N THR A 1088 -24.98 -11.66 4.88
CA THR A 1088 -25.53 -11.18 3.60
C THR A 1088 -25.77 -9.67 3.61
N ARG A 1089 -25.60 -9.04 2.44
CA ARG A 1089 -25.90 -7.60 2.27
C ARG A 1089 -27.35 -7.26 2.62
N ASP A 1090 -28.29 -8.11 2.22
CA ASP A 1090 -29.71 -7.89 2.50
C ASP A 1090 -30.02 -7.92 3.99
N ALA A 1091 -29.39 -8.83 4.75
CA ALA A 1091 -29.52 -8.86 6.20
C ALA A 1091 -28.94 -7.59 6.84
N LEU A 1092 -27.79 -7.10 6.35
CA LEU A 1092 -27.19 -5.84 6.83
C LEU A 1092 -28.13 -4.66 6.63
N LEU A 1093 -28.64 -4.46 5.41
CA LEU A 1093 -29.47 -3.30 5.09
C LEU A 1093 -30.79 -3.27 5.87
N LYS A 1094 -31.37 -4.44 6.16
CA LYS A 1094 -32.59 -4.57 6.96
C LYS A 1094 -32.34 -4.48 8.48
N SER A 1095 -31.08 -4.46 8.91
CA SER A 1095 -30.74 -4.55 10.33
C SER A 1095 -30.83 -3.22 11.07
N ASN A 1096 -31.36 -3.26 12.29
CA ASN A 1096 -31.41 -2.10 13.18
C ASN A 1096 -30.01 -1.61 13.57
N TRP A 1097 -29.06 -2.53 13.73
CA TRP A 1097 -27.69 -2.19 14.12
C TRP A 1097 -26.95 -1.42 13.02
N TYR A 1098 -27.21 -1.70 11.74
CA TYR A 1098 -26.66 -0.88 10.65
C TYR A 1098 -27.31 0.51 10.61
N ARG A 1099 -28.63 0.60 10.77
CA ARG A 1099 -29.34 1.88 10.89
C ARG A 1099 -28.80 2.72 12.06
N GLN A 1100 -28.50 2.11 13.20
CA GLN A 1100 -27.85 2.77 14.35
C GLN A 1100 -26.53 3.42 13.94
N ARG A 1101 -25.70 2.77 13.09
CA ARG A 1101 -24.44 3.34 12.61
C ARG A 1101 -24.63 4.55 11.71
N LEU A 1102 -25.65 4.54 10.84
CA LEU A 1102 -25.98 5.69 9.99
C LEU A 1102 -26.41 6.89 10.83
N LEU A 1103 -27.27 6.66 11.84
CA LEU A 1103 -27.69 7.68 12.79
C LEU A 1103 -26.53 8.18 13.66
N LYS A 1104 -25.63 7.30 14.11
CA LYS A 1104 -24.42 7.70 14.84
C LYS A 1104 -23.52 8.58 13.98
N LYS A 1105 -23.39 8.29 12.68
CA LYS A 1105 -22.64 9.16 11.76
C LYS A 1105 -23.28 10.54 11.64
N GLN A 1106 -24.60 10.61 11.49
CA GLN A 1106 -25.33 11.87 11.50
C GLN A 1106 -25.10 12.65 12.79
N ALA A 1107 -25.26 12.02 13.95
CA ALA A 1107 -25.05 12.66 15.25
C ALA A 1107 -23.62 13.20 15.41
N LYS A 1108 -22.61 12.43 15.01
CA LYS A 1108 -21.21 12.87 15.03
C LYS A 1108 -20.94 14.05 14.09
N GLU A 1109 -21.53 14.04 12.90
CA GLU A 1109 -21.39 15.15 11.94
C GLU A 1109 -22.09 16.42 12.46
N ILE A 1110 -23.28 16.29 13.05
CA ILE A 1110 -23.96 17.40 13.75
C ILE A 1110 -23.07 17.96 14.85
N ALA A 1111 -22.54 17.11 15.74
CA ALA A 1111 -21.69 17.54 16.83
C ALA A 1111 -20.41 18.23 16.35
N LEU A 1112 -19.79 17.74 15.28
CA LEU A 1112 -18.63 18.38 14.66
C LEU A 1112 -18.96 19.79 14.18
N VAL A 1113 -20.03 19.94 13.39
CA VAL A 1113 -20.38 21.23 12.79
C VAL A 1113 -20.89 22.21 13.86
N GLU A 1114 -21.78 21.75 14.74
CA GLU A 1114 -22.49 22.58 15.73
C GLU A 1114 -21.63 22.93 16.95
N HIS A 1115 -20.77 22.01 17.43
CA HIS A 1115 -20.01 22.22 18.67
C HIS A 1115 -18.53 22.53 18.45
N LYS A 1116 -17.97 22.29 17.25
CA LYS A 1116 -16.55 22.60 16.96
C LYS A 1116 -16.43 23.66 15.87
N GLN A 1117 -17.00 23.43 14.70
CA GLN A 1117 -16.75 24.30 13.52
C GLN A 1117 -17.40 25.68 13.65
N ILE A 1118 -18.72 25.74 13.84
CA ILE A 1118 -19.45 27.01 13.97
C ILE A 1118 -18.89 27.85 15.13
N PRO A 1119 -18.69 27.31 16.34
CA PRO A 1119 -18.08 28.07 17.44
C PRO A 1119 -16.68 28.57 17.13
N SER A 1120 -15.84 27.78 16.43
CA SER A 1120 -14.48 28.23 16.07
C SER A 1120 -14.53 29.42 15.11
N LEU A 1121 -15.41 29.39 14.11
CA LEU A 1121 -15.59 30.49 13.16
C LEU A 1121 -16.18 31.74 13.83
N GLU A 1122 -17.17 31.57 14.71
CA GLU A 1122 -17.78 32.68 15.47
C GLU A 1122 -16.77 33.32 16.43
N ALA A 1123 -16.00 32.51 17.16
CA ALA A 1123 -14.95 32.99 18.04
C ALA A 1123 -13.86 33.74 17.27
N PHE A 1124 -13.50 33.27 16.07
CA PHE A 1124 -12.54 33.97 15.21
C PHE A 1124 -13.07 35.31 14.71
N LEU A 1125 -14.35 35.38 14.28
CA LEU A 1125 -14.99 36.62 13.86
C LEU A 1125 -15.15 37.64 15.00
N ALA A 1126 -15.31 37.17 16.23
CA ALA A 1126 -15.41 38.02 17.42
C ALA A 1126 -14.05 38.50 17.95
N ARG A 1127 -12.93 38.02 17.39
CA ARG A 1127 -11.60 38.33 17.89
C ARG A 1127 -11.18 39.76 17.49
N PRO A 1128 -10.90 40.66 18.45
CA PRO A 1128 -10.51 42.03 18.14
C PRO A 1128 -9.24 42.10 17.27
N GLY A 1129 -9.27 42.87 16.19
CA GLY A 1129 -8.12 43.10 15.31
C GLY A 1129 -7.91 42.02 14.24
N TYR A 1130 -8.83 41.07 14.08
CA TYR A 1130 -8.78 40.00 13.07
C TYR A 1130 -9.75 40.24 11.90
N GLU A 1131 -10.36 41.42 11.78
CA GLU A 1131 -11.41 41.71 10.79
C GLU A 1131 -10.91 41.56 9.35
N ALA A 1132 -9.73 42.11 9.04
CA ALA A 1132 -9.12 42.01 7.71
C ALA A 1132 -8.70 40.56 7.38
N GLU A 1133 -8.24 39.82 8.37
CA GLU A 1133 -7.83 38.43 8.21
C GLU A 1133 -9.03 37.50 8.01
N ALA A 1134 -10.13 37.77 8.71
CA ALA A 1134 -11.40 37.10 8.53
C ALA A 1134 -12.00 37.34 7.14
N GLU A 1135 -11.84 38.54 6.58
CA GLU A 1135 -12.20 38.86 5.20
C GLU A 1135 -11.30 38.12 4.20
N ARG A 1136 -9.97 38.16 4.38
CA ARG A 1136 -8.99 37.47 3.54
C ARG A 1136 -9.26 35.97 3.41
N LEU A 1137 -9.67 35.33 4.51
CA LEU A 1137 -9.92 33.89 4.59
C LEU A 1137 -11.37 33.48 4.29
N ASP A 1138 -12.26 34.46 4.04
CA ASP A 1138 -13.70 34.28 3.86
C ASP A 1138 -14.37 33.50 5.02
N ILE A 1139 -14.08 33.89 6.26
CA ILE A 1139 -14.61 33.21 7.45
C ILE A 1139 -16.13 33.34 7.53
N LYS A 1140 -16.70 34.46 7.06
CA LYS A 1140 -18.15 34.65 6.98
C LYS A 1140 -18.81 33.67 6.00
N GLY A 1141 -18.27 33.52 4.79
CA GLY A 1141 -18.77 32.55 3.81
C GLY A 1141 -18.65 31.11 4.31
N ARG A 1142 -17.56 30.77 5.00
CA ARG A 1142 -17.40 29.44 5.65
C ARG A 1142 -18.44 29.21 6.74
N LEU A 1143 -18.77 30.22 7.54
CA LEU A 1143 -19.79 30.13 8.59
C LEU A 1143 -21.19 29.93 8.00
N GLU A 1144 -21.53 30.67 6.94
CA GLU A 1144 -22.79 30.48 6.21
C GLU A 1144 -22.90 29.08 5.60
N SER A 1145 -21.83 28.60 4.97
CA SER A 1145 -21.74 27.24 4.43
C SER A 1145 -21.90 26.18 5.53
N ALA A 1146 -21.23 26.35 6.67
CA ALA A 1146 -21.34 25.43 7.80
C ALA A 1146 -22.77 25.38 8.36
N ARG A 1147 -23.45 26.53 8.49
CA ARG A 1147 -24.86 26.58 8.94
C ARG A 1147 -25.81 25.92 7.94
N LYS A 1148 -25.62 26.13 6.63
CA LYS A 1148 -26.40 25.45 5.58
C LYS A 1148 -26.18 23.94 5.62
N ARG A 1149 -24.92 23.51 5.78
CA ARG A 1149 -24.56 22.10 5.90
C ARG A 1149 -25.21 21.47 7.14
N LEU A 1150 -25.18 22.14 8.30
CA LEU A 1150 -25.84 21.68 9.52
C LEU A 1150 -27.34 21.46 9.31
N ALA A 1151 -28.01 22.39 8.61
CA ALA A 1151 -29.43 22.26 8.30
C ALA A 1151 -29.73 21.01 7.45
N TYR A 1152 -28.88 20.70 6.45
CA TYR A 1152 -29.01 19.47 5.65
C TYR A 1152 -28.71 18.21 6.47
N ILE A 1153 -27.63 18.19 7.25
CA ILE A 1153 -27.25 17.00 8.04
C ILE A 1153 -28.36 16.62 9.03
N LYS A 1154 -29.12 17.59 9.56
CA LYS A 1154 -30.25 17.36 10.47
C LYS A 1154 -31.49 16.71 9.81
N THR A 1155 -31.52 16.53 8.49
CA THR A 1155 -32.67 15.93 7.78
C THR A 1155 -32.54 14.41 7.66
N ASN A 1156 -33.67 13.74 7.36
CA ASN A 1156 -33.68 12.32 7.04
C ASN A 1156 -33.02 12.03 5.68
N ASP A 1157 -33.09 12.95 4.72
CA ASP A 1157 -32.44 12.80 3.40
C ASP A 1157 -30.93 12.58 3.54
N TYR A 1158 -30.30 13.22 4.54
CA TYR A 1158 -28.89 12.95 4.84
C TYR A 1158 -28.67 11.49 5.27
N VAL A 1159 -29.51 10.94 6.14
CA VAL A 1159 -29.41 9.54 6.59
C VAL A 1159 -29.60 8.58 5.42
N GLU A 1160 -30.58 8.83 4.55
CA GLU A 1160 -30.79 8.04 3.33
C GLU A 1160 -29.58 8.11 2.40
N SER A 1161 -28.94 9.27 2.27
CA SER A 1161 -27.71 9.42 1.47
C SER A 1161 -26.51 8.62 1.99
N LEU A 1162 -26.55 8.19 3.27
CA LEU A 1162 -25.51 7.35 3.89
C LEU A 1162 -25.77 5.84 3.70
N VAL A 1163 -26.95 5.42 3.23
CA VAL A 1163 -27.24 4.00 2.99
C VAL A 1163 -26.27 3.46 1.93
N GLY A 1164 -25.59 2.36 2.25
CA GLY A 1164 -24.53 1.80 1.42
C GLY A 1164 -23.12 2.35 1.71
N THR A 1165 -22.96 3.14 2.77
CA THR A 1165 -21.66 3.54 3.38
C THR A 1165 -21.40 2.79 4.69
N LEU A 1166 -20.23 2.98 5.31
CA LEU A 1166 -19.87 2.34 6.58
C LEU A 1166 -20.64 2.90 7.82
N GLY A 1167 -21.30 4.05 7.68
CA GLY A 1167 -21.82 4.81 8.82
C GLY A 1167 -20.70 5.19 9.80
N SER A 1168 -20.98 5.18 11.11
CA SER A 1168 -19.96 5.33 12.14
C SER A 1168 -20.15 4.29 13.23
N ASP A 1169 -19.03 3.76 13.74
CA ASP A 1169 -19.06 2.82 14.85
C ASP A 1169 -19.51 3.53 16.13
N PRO A 1170 -20.37 2.89 16.95
CA PRO A 1170 -20.81 3.46 18.21
C PRO A 1170 -19.67 3.68 19.20
N ILE A 1171 -18.56 2.90 19.12
CA ILE A 1171 -17.37 2.93 19.97
C ILE A 1171 -17.72 3.10 21.45
N HIS A 1172 -17.78 1.98 22.18
CA HIS A 1172 -18.02 1.94 23.63
C HIS A 1172 -19.42 2.35 24.10
N ASP A 1173 -20.33 2.79 23.21
CA ASP A 1173 -21.78 2.89 23.49
C ASP A 1173 -22.51 1.54 23.31
N GLY A 1174 -21.84 0.53 22.73
CA GLY A 1174 -22.44 -0.75 22.35
C GLY A 1174 -23.50 -0.66 21.23
N TYR A 1175 -23.95 -1.83 20.77
CA TYR A 1175 -25.10 -1.94 19.88
C TYR A 1175 -26.37 -2.16 20.71
N ASN A 1176 -27.34 -1.25 20.60
CA ASN A 1176 -28.60 -1.42 21.31
C ASN A 1176 -29.51 -2.38 20.55
N LEU A 1177 -29.44 -3.66 20.90
CA LEU A 1177 -30.19 -4.73 20.24
C LEU A 1177 -31.67 -4.76 20.64
N ASN A 1178 -32.10 -3.96 21.63
CA ASN A 1178 -33.42 -4.07 22.29
C ASN A 1178 -34.32 -2.81 22.16
N THR A 1179 -33.92 -1.76 21.45
CA THR A 1179 -34.75 -0.57 21.18
C THR A 1179 -34.60 -0.22 19.70
N VAL A 1180 -35.58 -0.40 18.82
CA VAL A 1180 -36.85 0.33 18.68
C VAL A 1180 -37.89 -0.66 18.12
N GLY A 1181 -39.10 -0.66 18.69
CA GLY A 1181 -40.21 -1.51 18.26
C GLY A 1181 -40.79 -1.13 16.89
N ASP A 1182 -41.58 -2.07 16.38
CA ASP A 1182 -42.65 -2.06 15.36
C ASP A 1182 -43.24 -0.74 14.79
N ASP A 1183 -42.47 0.34 14.62
CA ASP A 1183 -42.90 1.50 13.86
C ASP A 1183 -42.59 1.27 12.38
N LYS A 1184 -43.56 0.63 11.73
CA LYS A 1184 -43.89 0.66 10.29
C LYS A 1184 -42.75 1.11 9.37
N ILE A 1185 -42.07 0.12 8.82
CA ILE A 1185 -41.43 0.23 7.50
C ILE A 1185 -42.50 0.72 6.51
N PRO A 1186 -42.34 1.88 5.84
CA PRO A 1186 -43.15 2.19 4.67
C PRO A 1186 -42.83 1.12 3.61
N THR A 1187 -43.82 0.32 3.25
CA THR A 1187 -43.73 -0.81 2.30
C THR A 1187 -43.45 -0.40 0.85
N ASP A 1188 -43.11 0.86 0.58
CA ASP A 1188 -43.05 1.41 -0.77
C ASP A 1188 -41.62 1.50 -1.36
N ILE A 1189 -40.62 0.87 -0.73
CA ILE A 1189 -39.25 0.82 -1.27
C ILE A 1189 -38.70 -0.60 -1.21
N VAL A 1190 -39.29 -1.48 -2.02
CA VAL A 1190 -38.62 -2.69 -2.53
C VAL A 1190 -38.97 -2.80 -4.01
N VAL A 1191 -38.23 -2.07 -4.86
CA VAL A 1191 -37.95 -2.42 -6.26
C VAL A 1191 -36.53 -1.98 -6.58
#